data_AF-A0A932WS47-F1
#
_entry.id   AF-A0A932WS47-F1
#
_cell.length_a   1.000
_cell.length_b   1.000
_cell.length_c   1.000
_cell.angle_alpha   90.00
_cell.angle_beta   90.00
_cell.angle_gamma   90.00
#
_symmetry.space_group_name_H-M   'P 1'
#
loop_
_entity.id
_entity.type
_entity.pdbx_description
1 polymer ?
#
loop_
_entity_poly.entity_id
_entity_poly.type
_entity_poly.pdbx_seq_one_letter_code
_entity_poly.pdbx_strand_id
1 'polypeptide(L)'
;MTLIRNFTGRLVGIALVGLWCLCPGRDAAADDPPPKPRIEHTAIRSSYGGVFPYAAERWSVIAINVSNPALVPRDVISATYFDSEPTLQYARRIWLPPRSRLHTWVPVLVPNLPEGASQYSFHSLVFDAAQSREVLMKEDTGLNLHSGILPAQSELFVTGLIADPSPPPGSPSGNAYDLVVACRRSQQLSRRTSHLAEQLFAPDDFSLQPFDQLVVSSSRALGDPAGLAAIRRWLYKGGRLWVMLDQADAQILETILGDQFVCRVVDRVGLTSVRVDPAAQNGDTGSPVAEFEEPVDLVRVVVDDRDVDIEYTVNGWPAAFTKTYGRGRVLVTTLGPRAWIRPTRPEDSAAQREFWARTRNTPVDNLQDSAFAVLPPMQKLSGVMLHAMPRTRDFEQALASRASEYIGYSIPSRTVVGGLLAGFGGLVIAVGIWLWRKQALEHLGWAGPALGVGAAVVLCVVGGINRHRKESAVAAVQVIEALPGVDDANLSGGMVFYSPETVPWKIATDQGGRLDPEQSGLGGTTRRAVWSDLGTWSWENLRLETPQRTALYQQSLTPPQRLEARATFGPGGLSGRVTAGDAARLSEVMLATRDGRIGVDVRPDGTFVASADRVFDTDQYVEAGFLADEQDRRRRAFPLVLDRLLDVDWNGVPFLMAWTDEPRVGFEFDEGRKRLGASLLAIPLAFDRPAPGTDVRIPSPLLPFRAVNQPDGNPSSPVWSARRREWQNRTTASALWLRFQLPRELLPAELTGGRLTIQVTGPVMRMELFGLRQPDLATAVPIELWNNPVGSHTFELADRSLMQLDEAGGVVLGLTAGENPKLSDDPQADVSKPSPWRIVDLRIELTAKISGAADERAASNADR
;
A
#
# COMPACT_ATOMS: atom_id res chain seq x y z
N MET A 1 55.41 33.72 30.86
CA MET A 1 56.65 32.95 31.16
C MET A 1 57.29 32.59 29.82
N THR A 2 58.12 33.48 29.27
CA THR A 2 59.60 33.40 29.33
C THR A 2 60.11 32.23 28.47
N LEU A 3 60.30 32.45 27.16
CA LEU A 3 61.57 32.83 26.48
C LEU A 3 62.52 31.64 26.21
N ILE A 4 62.99 31.61 24.94
CA ILE A 4 64.41 31.55 24.50
C ILE A 4 65.00 30.28 23.86
N ARG A 5 65.36 30.50 22.57
CA ARG A 5 66.62 30.21 21.81
C ARG A 5 67.00 28.80 21.35
N ASN A 6 66.98 28.65 20.02
CA ASN A 6 68.13 28.55 19.11
C ASN A 6 69.51 28.27 19.74
N PHE A 7 70.24 27.27 19.25
CA PHE A 7 71.63 27.48 18.82
C PHE A 7 72.12 26.40 17.83
N THR A 8 72.70 26.92 16.76
CA THR A 8 73.51 26.33 15.68
C THR A 8 74.85 25.74 16.15
N GLY A 9 75.41 24.79 15.37
CA GLY A 9 76.86 24.79 15.13
C GLY A 9 77.62 23.46 15.18
N ARG A 10 77.71 22.78 14.02
CA ARG A 10 78.92 22.27 13.33
C ARG A 10 80.15 21.75 14.13
N LEU A 11 80.62 20.57 13.65
CA LEU A 11 81.95 20.24 13.08
C LEU A 11 82.87 19.22 13.82
N VAL A 12 83.18 18.15 13.06
CA VAL A 12 84.45 17.39 12.88
C VAL A 12 84.86 16.32 13.90
N GLY A 13 85.03 15.10 13.38
CA GLY A 13 86.33 14.42 13.42
C GLY A 13 86.36 12.91 13.71
N ILE A 14 86.43 12.08 12.64
CA ILE A 14 87.47 11.04 12.35
C ILE A 14 87.70 9.94 13.41
N ALA A 15 87.86 8.64 13.14
CA ALA A 15 87.77 7.73 11.99
C ALA A 15 88.10 6.29 12.50
N LEU A 16 87.63 5.25 11.79
CA LEU A 16 88.29 3.96 11.50
C LEU A 16 87.27 3.09 10.73
N VAL A 17 87.35 2.97 9.39
CA VAL A 17 88.22 2.06 8.61
C VAL A 17 88.04 0.62 9.10
N GLY A 18 87.66 -0.40 8.33
CA GLY A 18 87.47 -0.69 6.90
C GLY A 18 86.95 -2.14 6.88
N LEU A 19 86.66 -2.85 5.79
CA LEU A 19 87.00 -2.75 4.39
C LEU A 19 86.21 -3.91 3.75
N TRP A 20 85.67 -3.72 2.54
CA TRP A 20 85.83 -4.58 1.35
C TRP A 20 84.90 -4.09 0.23
N CYS A 21 85.46 -3.22 -0.63
CA CYS A 21 85.56 -3.33 -2.10
C CYS A 21 84.49 -4.17 -2.85
N LEU A 22 83.87 -3.79 -3.97
CA LEU A 22 84.20 -2.82 -5.05
C LEU A 22 82.94 -2.54 -5.92
N CYS A 23 82.90 -1.33 -6.49
CA CYS A 23 81.93 -0.61 -7.34
C CYS A 23 81.53 -1.25 -8.69
N PRO A 24 80.74 -0.59 -9.59
CA PRO A 24 79.61 0.35 -9.42
C PRO A 24 78.38 0.00 -10.30
N GLY A 25 77.18 0.37 -9.86
CA GLY A 25 75.99 0.47 -10.72
C GLY A 25 75.28 1.78 -10.45
N ARG A 26 75.28 2.69 -11.43
CA ARG A 26 74.32 3.78 -11.49
C ARG A 26 72.92 3.17 -11.38
N ASP A 27 72.15 3.59 -10.39
CA ASP A 27 70.72 3.79 -10.59
C ASP A 27 70.30 5.01 -9.79
N ALA A 28 69.93 6.04 -10.55
CA ALA A 28 69.08 7.09 -10.03
C ALA A 28 67.80 6.40 -9.56
N ALA A 29 67.62 6.29 -8.25
CA ALA A 29 66.31 6.06 -7.68
C ALA A 29 65.47 7.29 -8.05
N ALA A 30 64.80 7.20 -9.19
CA ALA A 30 63.62 7.98 -9.43
C ALA A 30 62.70 7.71 -8.23
N ASP A 31 62.37 8.76 -7.48
CA ASP A 31 61.18 8.75 -6.64
C ASP A 31 60.03 8.37 -7.56
N ASP A 32 59.67 7.09 -7.56
CA ASP A 32 58.44 6.64 -8.17
C ASP A 32 57.32 7.45 -7.49
N PRO A 33 56.50 8.18 -8.26
CA PRO A 33 55.38 8.89 -7.66
C PRO A 33 54.54 7.88 -6.86
N PRO A 34 54.03 8.25 -5.67
CA PRO A 34 53.26 7.34 -4.84
C PRO A 34 52.19 6.67 -5.71
N PRO A 35 51.98 5.34 -5.59
CA PRO A 35 51.07 4.62 -6.45
C PRO A 35 49.73 5.35 -6.44
N LYS A 36 49.35 5.85 -7.63
CA LYS A 36 48.08 6.57 -7.82
C LYS A 36 46.95 5.74 -7.20
N PRO A 37 45.96 6.37 -6.54
CA PRO A 37 44.83 5.64 -5.98
C PRO A 37 44.18 4.81 -7.09
N ARG A 38 44.17 3.47 -6.92
CA ARG A 38 43.63 2.49 -7.87
C ARG A 38 42.34 1.94 -7.29
N ILE A 39 41.24 2.16 -7.99
CA ILE A 39 39.94 1.56 -7.70
C ILE A 39 39.39 1.05 -9.02
N GLU A 40 39.02 -0.23 -9.06
CA GLU A 40 38.22 -0.74 -10.17
C GLU A 40 36.75 -0.52 -9.82
N HIS A 41 36.03 0.15 -10.70
CA HIS A 41 34.62 0.40 -10.56
C HIS A 41 33.89 -0.12 -11.79
N THR A 42 32.73 -0.72 -11.59
CA THR A 42 31.84 -1.07 -12.69
C THR A 42 30.41 -0.89 -12.22
N ALA A 43 29.70 0.03 -12.85
CA ALA A 43 28.25 0.12 -12.74
C ALA A 43 27.66 -0.77 -13.83
N ILE A 44 26.75 -1.67 -13.44
CA ILE A 44 26.25 -2.79 -14.26
C ILE A 44 27.27 -3.93 -14.39
N ARG A 45 26.98 -5.02 -13.68
CA ARG A 45 27.27 -6.35 -14.18
C ARG A 45 25.90 -6.93 -14.54
N SER A 46 25.71 -7.42 -15.77
CA SER A 46 24.70 -8.45 -15.96
C SER A 46 25.13 -9.61 -15.06
N SER A 47 24.46 -9.80 -13.93
CA SER A 47 24.61 -11.06 -13.21
C SER A 47 24.05 -12.17 -14.10
N TYR A 48 24.28 -13.43 -13.73
CA TYR A 48 23.78 -14.58 -14.49
C TYR A 48 22.24 -14.55 -14.72
N GLY A 49 21.49 -13.65 -14.05
CA GLY A 49 20.05 -13.41 -14.22
C GLY A 49 19.63 -12.16 -15.01
N GLY A 50 20.55 -11.36 -15.56
CA GLY A 50 20.23 -10.17 -16.35
C GLY A 50 20.30 -8.84 -15.58
N VAL A 51 19.76 -7.77 -16.17
CA VAL A 51 19.73 -6.42 -15.58
C VAL A 51 18.35 -6.20 -14.95
N PHE A 52 18.27 -5.49 -13.82
CA PHE A 52 16.99 -5.04 -13.26
C PHE A 52 16.16 -4.29 -14.30
N PRO A 53 14.82 -4.38 -14.26
CA PRO A 53 13.96 -3.56 -15.10
C PRO A 53 14.02 -2.08 -14.72
N TYR A 54 13.96 -1.19 -15.72
CA TYR A 54 13.92 0.26 -15.54
C TYR A 54 12.69 0.83 -16.23
N ALA A 55 11.66 1.13 -15.45
CA ALA A 55 10.44 1.75 -15.94
C ALA A 55 10.48 3.26 -15.70
N ALA A 56 10.00 4.03 -16.68
CA ALA A 56 9.98 5.49 -16.59
C ALA A 56 9.28 5.95 -15.32
N GLU A 57 9.87 6.94 -14.65
CA GLU A 57 9.38 7.51 -13.41
C GLU A 57 9.15 6.47 -12.29
N ARG A 58 9.91 5.38 -12.28
CA ARG A 58 9.93 4.43 -11.18
C ARG A 58 11.30 4.37 -10.56
N TRP A 59 11.32 4.10 -9.26
CA TRP A 59 12.58 3.74 -8.64
C TRP A 59 13.03 2.37 -9.13
N SER A 60 14.34 2.21 -9.26
CA SER A 60 15.02 0.95 -9.52
C SER A 60 16.39 1.00 -8.84
N VAL A 61 17.20 -0.02 -9.07
CA VAL A 61 18.56 -0.09 -8.51
C VAL A 61 19.57 -0.36 -9.60
N ILE A 62 20.72 0.29 -9.52
CA ILE A 62 21.88 0.00 -10.36
C ILE A 62 22.89 -0.76 -9.53
N ALA A 63 23.25 -1.96 -9.96
CA ALA A 63 24.28 -2.76 -9.32
C ALA A 63 25.67 -2.14 -9.55
N ILE A 64 26.46 -2.05 -8.48
CA ILE A 64 27.80 -1.47 -8.45
C ILE A 64 28.77 -2.54 -7.94
N ASN A 65 29.88 -2.71 -8.66
CA ASN A 65 31.03 -3.45 -8.18
C ASN A 65 32.18 -2.48 -7.96
N VAL A 66 32.78 -2.52 -6.77
CA VAL A 66 33.97 -1.73 -6.46
C VAL A 66 35.04 -2.63 -5.87
N SER A 67 36.26 -2.55 -6.37
CA SER A 67 37.41 -3.26 -5.82
C SER A 67 38.46 -2.28 -5.31
N ASN A 68 39.03 -2.58 -4.15
CA ASN A 68 40.17 -1.89 -3.60
C ASN A 68 41.39 -2.83 -3.60
N PRO A 69 42.23 -2.80 -4.64
CA PRO A 69 43.45 -3.61 -4.69
C PRO A 69 44.54 -3.10 -3.73
N ALA A 70 44.40 -1.90 -3.18
CA ALA A 70 45.42 -1.28 -2.33
C ALA A 70 45.51 -1.92 -0.94
N LEU A 71 46.65 -1.67 -0.28
CA LEU A 71 46.93 -2.11 1.09
C LEU A 71 46.31 -1.22 2.17
N VAL A 72 45.68 -0.11 1.79
CA VAL A 72 45.03 0.84 2.70
C VAL A 72 43.51 0.86 2.45
N PRO A 73 42.69 1.01 3.49
CA PRO A 73 41.25 1.18 3.30
C PRO A 73 40.95 2.48 2.55
N ARG A 74 39.81 2.52 1.87
CA ARG A 74 39.35 3.69 1.12
C ARG A 74 37.89 3.97 1.43
N ASP A 75 37.53 5.23 1.49
CA ASP A 75 36.15 5.68 1.58
C ASP A 75 35.82 6.40 0.27
N VAL A 76 34.78 5.95 -0.42
CA VAL A 76 34.44 6.43 -1.77
C VAL A 76 32.97 6.72 -1.90
N ILE A 77 32.63 7.66 -2.77
CA ILE A 77 31.25 7.91 -3.19
C ILE A 77 31.14 7.54 -4.66
N SER A 78 30.33 6.53 -4.99
CA SER A 78 29.93 6.25 -6.37
C SER A 78 28.63 6.97 -6.66
N ALA A 79 28.64 7.95 -7.57
CA ALA A 79 27.49 8.76 -7.94
C ALA A 79 27.08 8.50 -9.40
N THR A 80 25.79 8.27 -9.62
CA THR A 80 25.18 7.99 -10.91
C THR A 80 24.16 9.08 -11.29
N TYR A 81 24.16 9.50 -12.55
CA TYR A 81 23.15 10.40 -13.12
C TYR A 81 22.76 9.96 -14.54
N PHE A 82 21.61 10.45 -15.01
CA PHE A 82 21.12 10.22 -16.38
C PHE A 82 21.37 11.42 -17.27
N ASP A 83 21.56 11.19 -18.58
CA ASP A 83 21.83 12.26 -19.56
C ASP A 83 20.72 13.30 -19.63
N SER A 84 19.48 12.89 -19.39
CA SER A 84 18.32 13.78 -19.39
C SER A 84 18.28 14.72 -18.17
N GLU A 85 18.93 14.36 -17.06
CA GLU A 85 19.01 15.17 -15.84
C GLU A 85 20.41 15.12 -15.21
N PRO A 86 21.43 15.77 -15.82
CA PRO A 86 22.81 15.66 -15.37
C PRO A 86 23.11 16.34 -14.04
N THR A 87 22.20 17.21 -13.58
CA THR A 87 22.33 17.91 -12.28
C THR A 87 21.79 17.09 -11.11
N LEU A 88 21.04 16.01 -11.36
CA LEU A 88 20.49 15.14 -10.33
C LEU A 88 21.30 13.85 -10.23
N GLN A 89 22.00 13.67 -9.12
CA GLN A 89 22.84 12.51 -8.86
C GLN A 89 22.26 11.63 -7.75
N TYR A 90 22.39 10.33 -7.91
CA TYR A 90 22.13 9.33 -6.88
C TYR A 90 23.43 8.64 -6.54
N ALA A 91 23.78 8.55 -5.28
CA ALA A 91 25.11 8.09 -4.91
C ALA A 91 25.09 7.13 -3.72
N ARG A 92 26.09 6.26 -3.67
CA ARG A 92 26.36 5.40 -2.51
C ARG A 92 27.74 5.70 -1.96
N ARG A 93 27.81 5.97 -0.66
CA ARG A 93 29.07 6.04 0.10
C ARG A 93 29.46 4.62 0.50
N ILE A 94 30.73 4.27 0.28
CA ILE A 94 31.24 2.92 0.40
C ILE A 94 32.59 2.96 1.10
N TRP A 95 32.66 2.30 2.24
CA TRP A 95 33.94 2.00 2.88
C TRP A 95 34.47 0.66 2.36
N LEU A 96 35.68 0.68 1.79
CA LEU A 96 36.34 -0.46 1.17
C LEU A 96 37.58 -0.86 1.98
N PRO A 97 37.60 -2.06 2.60
CA PRO A 97 38.79 -2.62 3.22
C PRO A 97 39.97 -2.76 2.23
N PRO A 98 41.22 -2.86 2.71
CA PRO A 98 42.34 -3.27 1.87
C PRO A 98 42.09 -4.60 1.16
N ARG A 99 42.54 -4.74 -0.10
CA ARG A 99 42.46 -5.97 -0.90
C ARG A 99 41.07 -6.61 -0.92
N SER A 100 40.04 -5.79 -1.07
CA SER A 100 38.66 -6.25 -1.03
C SER A 100 37.92 -5.99 -2.33
N ARG A 101 36.84 -6.73 -2.54
CA ARG A 101 35.85 -6.46 -3.57
C ARG A 101 34.48 -6.44 -2.91
N LEU A 102 33.72 -5.39 -3.21
CA LEU A 102 32.35 -5.23 -2.74
C LEU A 102 31.38 -5.24 -3.92
N HIS A 103 30.29 -5.97 -3.74
CA HIS A 103 29.11 -5.90 -4.59
C HIS A 103 28.01 -5.16 -3.83
N THR A 104 27.42 -4.14 -4.44
CA THR A 104 26.39 -3.31 -3.82
C THR A 104 25.49 -2.69 -4.88
N TRP A 105 24.59 -1.78 -4.50
CA TRP A 105 23.64 -1.13 -5.41
C TRP A 105 23.42 0.34 -5.05
N VAL A 106 23.03 1.17 -6.02
CA VAL A 106 22.54 2.53 -5.79
C VAL A 106 21.08 2.63 -6.23
N PRO A 107 20.17 3.09 -5.35
CA PRO A 107 18.80 3.42 -5.75
C PRO A 107 18.80 4.59 -6.73
N VAL A 108 18.01 4.49 -7.80
CA VAL A 108 17.84 5.55 -8.79
C VAL A 108 16.38 5.74 -9.13
N LEU A 109 15.93 6.98 -9.24
CA LEU A 109 14.65 7.28 -9.88
C LEU A 109 14.90 7.40 -11.39
N VAL A 110 14.32 6.47 -12.15
CA VAL A 110 14.45 6.44 -13.60
C VAL A 110 13.69 7.65 -14.17
N PRO A 111 14.32 8.47 -15.02
CA PRO A 111 13.68 9.66 -15.58
C PRO A 111 12.55 9.27 -16.54
N ASN A 112 11.77 10.26 -16.97
CA ASN A 112 10.82 10.03 -18.04
C ASN A 112 11.57 9.66 -19.34
N LEU A 113 11.01 8.73 -20.11
CA LEU A 113 11.61 8.24 -21.35
C LEU A 113 11.11 9.11 -22.53
N PRO A 114 12.01 9.72 -23.31
CA PRO A 114 11.60 10.46 -24.51
C PRO A 114 10.82 9.58 -25.50
N GLU A 115 9.90 10.18 -26.25
CA GLU A 115 9.09 9.46 -27.22
C GLU A 115 9.98 8.76 -28.27
N GLY A 116 9.76 7.45 -28.47
CA GLY A 116 10.54 6.62 -29.40
C GLY A 116 11.87 6.08 -28.84
N ALA A 117 12.33 6.50 -27.66
CA ALA A 117 13.50 5.92 -27.02
C ALA A 117 13.20 4.54 -26.41
N SER A 118 14.18 3.65 -26.41
CA SER A 118 14.08 2.29 -25.85
C SER A 118 15.12 2.00 -24.78
N GLN A 119 15.91 3.00 -24.41
CA GLN A 119 17.05 2.88 -23.51
C GLN A 119 17.34 4.19 -22.78
N TYR A 120 17.91 4.08 -21.59
CA TYR A 120 18.39 5.21 -20.80
C TYR A 120 19.92 5.23 -20.80
N SER A 121 20.51 6.36 -21.17
CA SER A 121 21.93 6.59 -20.99
C SER A 121 22.20 7.13 -19.58
N PHE A 122 23.24 6.61 -18.95
CA PHE A 122 23.66 7.06 -17.63
C PHE A 122 25.19 7.10 -17.52
N HIS A 123 25.62 7.82 -16.50
CA HIS A 123 27.01 8.11 -16.20
C HIS A 123 27.25 7.87 -14.70
N SER A 124 28.36 7.21 -14.37
CA SER A 124 28.77 6.94 -12.99
C SER A 124 30.18 7.46 -12.74
N LEU A 125 30.34 8.20 -11.64
CA LEU A 125 31.57 8.85 -11.19
C LEU A 125 31.96 8.31 -9.81
N VAL A 126 33.25 8.21 -9.52
CA VAL A 126 33.75 7.78 -8.20
C VAL A 126 34.58 8.89 -7.57
N PHE A 127 34.20 9.34 -6.38
CA PHE A 127 34.87 10.39 -5.63
C PHE A 127 35.57 9.87 -4.38
N ASP A 128 36.66 10.53 -3.99
CA ASP A 128 37.28 10.36 -2.67
C ASP A 128 36.43 11.01 -1.58
N ALA A 129 35.82 10.20 -0.71
CA ALA A 129 34.96 10.69 0.36
C ALA A 129 35.76 11.27 1.54
N ALA A 130 37.06 11.00 1.63
CA ALA A 130 37.92 11.50 2.70
C ALA A 130 38.34 12.96 2.50
N GLN A 131 38.14 13.52 1.30
CA GLN A 131 38.54 14.87 0.96
C GLN A 131 37.35 15.81 1.01
N SER A 132 37.55 17.02 1.57
CA SER A 132 36.51 18.06 1.66
C SER A 132 36.17 18.70 0.30
N ARG A 133 36.95 18.40 -0.74
CA ARG A 133 36.70 18.82 -2.13
C ARG A 133 36.44 17.57 -2.96
N GLU A 134 35.50 17.65 -3.90
CA GLU A 134 35.23 16.55 -4.82
C GLU A 134 36.47 16.24 -5.66
N VAL A 135 37.15 15.15 -5.31
CA VAL A 135 38.30 14.62 -6.06
C VAL A 135 37.88 13.33 -6.72
N LEU A 136 37.79 13.38 -8.04
CA LEU A 136 37.44 12.25 -8.88
C LEU A 136 38.59 11.23 -8.89
N MET A 137 38.26 9.97 -8.57
CA MET A 137 39.19 8.86 -8.66
C MET A 137 39.25 8.32 -10.08
N LYS A 138 40.45 7.90 -10.51
CA LYS A 138 40.69 7.30 -11.83
C LYS A 138 40.53 5.79 -11.75
N GLU A 139 39.83 5.19 -12.72
CA GLU A 139 39.84 3.75 -12.93
C GLU A 139 41.21 3.28 -13.48
N ASP A 140 41.50 1.99 -13.36
CA ASP A 140 42.74 1.37 -13.87
C ASP A 140 42.90 1.51 -15.40
N THR A 141 41.80 1.71 -16.13
CA THR A 141 41.79 2.01 -17.58
C THR A 141 42.16 3.47 -17.90
N GLY A 142 42.32 4.31 -16.86
CA GLY A 142 42.51 5.76 -16.99
C GLY A 142 41.22 6.56 -17.20
N LEU A 143 40.06 5.88 -17.25
CA LEU A 143 38.76 6.52 -17.36
C LEU A 143 38.33 7.13 -16.02
N ASN A 144 37.80 8.34 -16.10
CA ASN A 144 37.27 9.11 -14.98
C ASN A 144 35.75 8.89 -14.79
N LEU A 145 35.12 8.28 -15.79
CA LEU A 145 33.68 8.22 -15.97
C LEU A 145 33.32 6.87 -16.58
N HIS A 146 32.44 6.14 -15.90
CA HIS A 146 31.81 4.96 -16.46
C HIS A 146 30.50 5.38 -17.12
N SER A 147 30.33 5.07 -18.41
CA SER A 147 29.08 5.34 -19.15
C SER A 147 28.43 4.02 -19.52
N GLY A 148 27.12 3.95 -19.38
CA GLY A 148 26.38 2.74 -19.72
C GLY A 148 24.99 3.06 -20.26
N ILE A 149 24.33 2.00 -20.71
CA ILE A 149 22.97 2.05 -21.25
C ILE A 149 22.12 1.03 -20.50
N LEU A 150 20.94 1.46 -20.08
CA LEU A 150 19.94 0.64 -19.41
C LEU A 150 18.75 0.41 -20.35
N PRO A 151 18.34 -0.84 -20.61
CA PRO A 151 17.16 -1.09 -21.43
C PRO A 151 15.91 -0.55 -20.74
N ALA A 152 15.10 0.21 -21.46
CA ALA A 152 13.85 0.70 -20.92
C ALA A 152 12.81 -0.41 -20.88
N GLN A 153 12.17 -0.58 -19.73
CA GLN A 153 11.06 -1.49 -19.55
C GLN A 153 9.78 -0.81 -20.03
N SER A 154 9.26 -1.27 -21.15
CA SER A 154 8.03 -0.74 -21.76
C SER A 154 6.81 -1.66 -21.60
N GLU A 155 6.97 -2.85 -21.02
CA GLU A 155 5.82 -3.75 -20.80
C GLU A 155 4.94 -3.25 -19.65
N LEU A 156 3.63 -3.39 -19.82
CA LEU A 156 2.63 -3.05 -18.81
C LEU A 156 2.53 -4.08 -17.67
N PHE A 157 3.10 -5.27 -17.85
CA PHE A 157 3.00 -6.39 -16.91
C PHE A 157 4.38 -7.05 -16.73
N VAL A 158 5.10 -6.66 -15.68
CA VAL A 158 6.47 -7.09 -15.42
C VAL A 158 6.47 -8.19 -14.36
N THR A 159 6.89 -9.40 -14.76
CA THR A 159 7.04 -10.54 -13.85
C THR A 159 8.51 -10.76 -13.50
N GLY A 160 8.80 -10.73 -12.20
CA GLY A 160 10.08 -11.14 -11.63
C GLY A 160 10.07 -12.60 -11.21
N LEU A 161 11.20 -13.30 -11.40
CA LEU A 161 11.37 -14.70 -11.01
C LEU A 161 12.54 -14.84 -10.03
N ILE A 162 12.25 -15.30 -8.81
CA ILE A 162 13.21 -15.72 -7.79
C ILE A 162 13.29 -17.24 -7.86
N ALA A 163 14.17 -17.73 -8.73
CA ALA A 163 14.47 -19.15 -8.92
C ALA A 163 15.97 -19.38 -8.81
N ASP A 164 16.39 -20.58 -8.42
CA ASP A 164 17.82 -20.93 -8.36
C ASP A 164 18.52 -20.66 -9.71
N PRO A 165 19.76 -20.13 -9.69
CA PRO A 165 20.48 -19.80 -10.92
C PRO A 165 20.63 -21.04 -11.80
N SER A 166 20.46 -20.85 -13.12
CA SER A 166 20.29 -21.87 -14.17
C SER A 166 20.71 -23.29 -13.77
N PRO A 167 19.76 -24.18 -13.53
CA PRO A 167 20.11 -25.58 -13.34
C PRO A 167 20.43 -26.25 -14.68
N PRO A 168 21.06 -27.43 -14.68
CA PRO A 168 21.25 -28.22 -15.91
C PRO A 168 19.90 -28.51 -16.61
N PRO A 169 19.89 -28.68 -17.95
CA PRO A 169 18.69 -29.10 -18.68
C PRO A 169 18.12 -30.38 -18.06
N GLY A 170 16.81 -30.40 -17.74
CA GLY A 170 16.15 -31.54 -17.08
C GLY A 170 16.04 -31.44 -15.55
N SER A 171 16.56 -30.38 -14.92
CA SER A 171 16.38 -30.13 -13.49
C SER A 171 14.98 -29.56 -13.15
N PRO A 172 14.43 -29.84 -11.95
CA PRO A 172 13.13 -29.32 -11.50
C PRO A 172 12.93 -27.80 -11.69
N SER A 173 14.00 -27.01 -11.51
CA SER A 173 13.98 -25.54 -11.61
C SER A 173 13.79 -25.00 -13.04
N GLY A 174 13.98 -25.82 -14.09
CA GLY A 174 13.58 -25.47 -15.46
C GLY A 174 12.06 -25.45 -15.66
N ASN A 175 11.33 -26.32 -14.94
CA ASN A 175 9.89 -26.47 -15.10
C ASN A 175 9.11 -25.26 -14.54
N ALA A 176 9.65 -24.55 -13.54
CA ALA A 176 9.05 -23.34 -12.99
C ALA A 176 9.04 -22.19 -14.03
N TYR A 177 10.17 -21.98 -14.71
CA TYR A 177 10.27 -20.98 -15.79
C TYR A 177 9.28 -21.28 -16.92
N ASP A 178 9.23 -22.54 -17.37
CA ASP A 178 8.35 -22.97 -18.45
C ASP A 178 6.87 -22.77 -18.10
N LEU A 179 6.47 -23.10 -16.87
CA LEU A 179 5.11 -22.84 -16.39
C LEU A 179 4.80 -21.33 -16.36
N VAL A 180 5.70 -20.49 -15.85
CA VAL A 180 5.47 -19.03 -15.81
C VAL A 180 5.33 -18.45 -17.23
N VAL A 181 6.20 -18.87 -18.15
CA VAL A 181 6.12 -18.44 -19.57
C VAL A 181 4.81 -18.91 -20.20
N ALA A 182 4.41 -20.16 -20.00
CA ALA A 182 3.15 -20.69 -20.50
C ALA A 182 1.94 -19.89 -19.94
N CYS A 183 1.95 -19.56 -18.64
CA CYS A 183 0.93 -18.73 -17.99
C CYS A 183 0.84 -17.35 -18.62
N ARG A 184 1.98 -16.65 -18.76
CA ARG A 184 2.03 -15.34 -19.42
C ARG A 184 1.48 -15.40 -20.84
N ARG A 185 1.83 -16.44 -21.60
CA ARG A 185 1.30 -16.64 -22.96
C ARG A 185 -0.20 -16.89 -22.99
N SER A 186 -0.74 -17.65 -22.03
CA SER A 186 -2.19 -17.88 -21.91
C SER A 186 -2.96 -16.57 -21.64
N GLN A 187 -2.33 -15.61 -20.96
CA GLN A 187 -2.85 -14.26 -20.69
C GLN A 187 -2.44 -13.23 -21.74
N GLN A 188 -1.96 -13.67 -22.91
CA GLN A 188 -1.57 -12.80 -24.04
C GLN A 188 -0.45 -11.80 -23.67
N LEU A 189 0.39 -12.16 -22.71
CA LEU A 189 1.57 -11.40 -22.32
C LEU A 189 2.82 -11.91 -23.07
N SER A 190 3.90 -11.14 -23.01
CA SER A 190 5.19 -11.56 -23.57
C SER A 190 5.78 -12.73 -22.78
N ARG A 191 6.70 -13.48 -23.38
CA ARG A 191 7.51 -14.48 -22.67
C ARG A 191 8.60 -13.89 -21.77
N ARG A 192 8.74 -12.57 -21.73
CA ARG A 192 9.83 -11.91 -20.99
C ARG A 192 9.54 -11.97 -19.50
N THR A 193 10.53 -12.42 -18.74
CA THR A 193 10.58 -12.42 -17.29
C THR A 193 11.94 -11.87 -16.87
N SER A 194 12.01 -11.13 -15.77
CA SER A 194 13.30 -10.72 -15.21
C SER A 194 13.69 -11.69 -14.10
N HIS A 195 14.87 -12.30 -14.19
CA HIS A 195 15.36 -13.18 -13.14
C HIS A 195 16.07 -12.35 -12.07
N LEU A 196 15.62 -12.46 -10.82
CA LEU A 196 16.28 -11.77 -9.71
C LEU A 196 17.31 -12.71 -9.08
N ALA A 197 18.46 -12.88 -9.74
CA ALA A 197 19.48 -13.86 -9.34
C ALA A 197 20.33 -13.47 -8.12
N GLU A 198 20.19 -12.24 -7.62
CA GLU A 198 20.95 -11.77 -6.46
C GLU A 198 20.56 -12.51 -5.18
N GLN A 199 21.53 -12.71 -4.29
CA GLN A 199 21.29 -13.31 -2.97
C GLN A 199 20.71 -12.29 -1.98
N LEU A 200 21.15 -11.04 -2.08
CA LEU A 200 20.71 -9.93 -1.25
C LEU A 200 19.96 -8.92 -2.13
N PHE A 201 18.73 -8.63 -1.74
CA PHE A 201 17.89 -7.64 -2.36
C PHE A 201 18.16 -6.25 -1.75
N ALA A 202 17.69 -5.21 -2.43
CA ALA A 202 17.57 -3.92 -1.79
C ALA A 202 16.58 -4.04 -0.61
N PRO A 203 16.92 -3.48 0.57
CA PRO A 203 16.15 -3.61 1.81
C PRO A 203 14.83 -2.81 1.81
N ASP A 204 14.72 -1.87 0.87
CA ASP A 204 13.51 -1.12 0.58
C ASP A 204 12.89 -1.63 -0.73
N ASP A 205 11.67 -1.18 -1.04
CA ASP A 205 10.95 -1.63 -2.23
C ASP A 205 11.49 -1.06 -3.56
N PHE A 206 12.61 -0.33 -3.57
CA PHE A 206 13.19 0.31 -4.76
C PHE A 206 13.38 -0.66 -5.93
N SER A 207 13.97 -1.83 -5.68
CA SER A 207 14.20 -2.85 -6.72
C SER A 207 12.91 -3.54 -7.17
N LEU A 208 11.82 -3.40 -6.41
CA LEU A 208 10.55 -4.09 -6.62
C LEU A 208 9.50 -3.21 -7.32
N GLN A 209 9.62 -1.88 -7.31
CA GLN A 209 8.64 -0.97 -7.94
C GLN A 209 8.41 -1.18 -9.44
N PRO A 210 9.39 -1.63 -10.24
CA PRO A 210 9.12 -1.95 -11.63
C PRO A 210 8.27 -3.22 -11.82
N PHE A 211 8.20 -4.09 -10.82
CA PHE A 211 7.51 -5.38 -10.89
C PHE A 211 6.05 -5.29 -10.47
N ASP A 212 5.19 -5.97 -11.24
CA ASP A 212 3.78 -6.16 -10.90
C ASP A 212 3.56 -7.53 -10.24
N GLN A 213 4.35 -8.53 -10.65
CA GLN A 213 4.29 -9.88 -10.09
C GLN A 213 5.68 -10.40 -9.73
N LEU A 214 5.76 -11.20 -8.66
CA LEU A 214 6.93 -11.96 -8.27
C LEU A 214 6.56 -13.42 -8.15
N VAL A 215 7.35 -14.28 -8.78
CA VAL A 215 7.26 -15.73 -8.65
C VAL A 215 8.46 -16.23 -7.86
N VAL A 216 8.22 -17.01 -6.82
CA VAL A 216 9.24 -17.57 -5.93
C VAL A 216 9.19 -19.09 -6.02
N SER A 217 10.24 -19.67 -6.59
CA SER A 217 10.44 -21.11 -6.72
C SER A 217 11.78 -21.54 -6.13
N SER A 218 12.31 -20.78 -5.17
CA SER A 218 13.56 -21.06 -4.45
C SER A 218 13.48 -20.46 -3.05
N SER A 219 14.06 -21.17 -2.08
CA SER A 219 14.14 -20.74 -0.68
C SER A 219 15.28 -19.77 -0.40
N ARG A 220 16.07 -19.36 -1.40
CA ARG A 220 17.25 -18.49 -1.17
C ARG A 220 16.92 -17.16 -0.49
N ALA A 221 15.70 -16.65 -0.69
CA ALA A 221 15.26 -15.39 -0.09
C ALA A 221 15.19 -15.46 1.44
N LEU A 222 15.13 -16.66 2.04
CA LEU A 222 15.20 -16.84 3.51
C LEU A 222 16.54 -16.36 4.10
N GLY A 223 17.61 -16.34 3.29
CA GLY A 223 18.90 -15.79 3.71
C GLY A 223 18.95 -14.26 3.78
N ASP A 224 17.91 -13.57 3.34
CA ASP A 224 17.82 -12.11 3.31
C ASP A 224 16.52 -11.60 3.99
N PRO A 225 16.53 -11.45 5.32
CA PRO A 225 15.37 -10.93 6.05
C PRO A 225 14.95 -9.52 5.62
N ALA A 226 15.89 -8.68 5.20
CA ALA A 226 15.60 -7.32 4.72
C ALA A 226 14.89 -7.36 3.35
N GLY A 227 15.35 -8.23 2.45
CA GLY A 227 14.67 -8.49 1.18
C GLY A 227 13.27 -9.06 1.35
N LEU A 228 13.04 -9.98 2.30
CA LEU A 228 11.71 -10.48 2.62
C LEU A 228 10.79 -9.38 3.18
N ALA A 229 11.32 -8.48 4.02
CA ALA A 229 10.57 -7.31 4.48
C ALA A 229 10.20 -6.38 3.32
N ALA A 230 11.11 -6.17 2.35
CA ALA A 230 10.81 -5.41 1.13
C ALA A 230 9.70 -6.07 0.29
N ILE A 231 9.75 -7.39 0.09
CA ILE A 231 8.71 -8.16 -0.61
C ILE A 231 7.37 -8.05 0.13
N ARG A 232 7.35 -8.15 1.46
CA ARG A 232 6.15 -7.96 2.29
C ARG A 232 5.51 -6.59 2.08
N ARG A 233 6.32 -5.52 2.10
CA ARG A 233 5.85 -4.13 1.90
C ARG A 233 5.33 -3.92 0.49
N TRP A 234 6.04 -4.45 -0.52
CA TRP A 234 5.60 -4.44 -1.92
C TRP A 234 4.28 -5.20 -2.12
N LEU A 235 4.16 -6.39 -1.52
CA LEU A 235 2.95 -7.21 -1.54
C LEU A 235 1.78 -6.42 -0.93
N TYR A 236 1.94 -5.88 0.28
CA TYR A 236 0.89 -5.11 0.95
C TYR A 236 0.39 -3.92 0.11
N LYS A 237 1.29 -3.27 -0.65
CA LYS A 237 0.97 -2.14 -1.53
C LYS A 237 0.19 -2.52 -2.80
N GLY A 238 0.06 -3.81 -3.13
CA GLY A 238 -0.65 -4.27 -4.33
C GLY A 238 0.11 -5.26 -5.20
N GLY A 239 1.34 -5.65 -4.82
CA GLY A 239 2.10 -6.66 -5.53
C GLY A 239 1.38 -8.02 -5.59
N ARG A 240 1.70 -8.83 -6.59
CA ARG A 240 1.16 -10.19 -6.72
C ARG A 240 2.28 -11.20 -6.49
N LEU A 241 2.22 -11.97 -5.41
CA LEU A 241 3.25 -12.96 -5.06
C LEU A 241 2.76 -14.38 -5.37
N TRP A 242 3.51 -15.14 -6.16
CA TRP A 242 3.25 -16.56 -6.40
C TRP A 242 4.38 -17.39 -5.82
N VAL A 243 4.07 -18.26 -4.85
CA VAL A 243 5.04 -19.17 -4.22
C VAL A 243 4.75 -20.61 -4.66
N MET A 244 5.77 -21.28 -5.19
CA MET A 244 5.74 -22.68 -5.62
C MET A 244 6.35 -23.57 -4.52
N LEU A 245 5.51 -24.13 -3.63
CA LEU A 245 5.97 -24.88 -2.46
C LEU A 245 6.57 -26.25 -2.78
N ASP A 246 6.36 -26.76 -3.99
CA ASP A 246 7.07 -27.93 -4.50
C ASP A 246 8.60 -27.68 -4.53
N GLN A 247 9.03 -26.43 -4.75
CA GLN A 247 10.44 -26.04 -4.80
C GLN A 247 10.88 -25.12 -3.65
N ALA A 248 10.01 -24.23 -3.20
CA ALA A 248 10.27 -23.28 -2.13
C ALA A 248 9.79 -23.82 -0.76
N ASP A 249 10.40 -23.33 0.31
CA ASP A 249 10.01 -23.65 1.68
C ASP A 249 8.80 -22.79 2.11
N ALA A 250 7.87 -23.39 2.86
CA ALA A 250 6.70 -22.71 3.41
C ALA A 250 7.09 -21.55 4.37
N GLN A 251 8.27 -21.62 4.99
CA GLN A 251 8.79 -20.57 5.87
C GLN A 251 8.88 -19.18 5.19
N ILE A 252 8.98 -19.13 3.85
CA ILE A 252 8.97 -17.86 3.10
C ILE A 252 7.66 -17.11 3.36
N LEU A 253 6.53 -17.83 3.30
CA LEU A 253 5.21 -17.23 3.50
C LEU A 253 5.00 -16.83 4.96
N GLU A 254 5.45 -17.65 5.91
CA GLU A 254 5.37 -17.33 7.34
C GLU A 254 6.20 -16.07 7.67
N THR A 255 7.35 -15.89 7.04
CA THR A 255 8.20 -14.70 7.24
C THR A 255 7.58 -13.44 6.61
N ILE A 256 6.96 -13.58 5.44
CA ILE A 256 6.33 -12.46 4.72
C ILE A 256 4.99 -12.06 5.34
N LEU A 257 4.16 -13.01 5.77
CA LEU A 257 2.80 -12.76 6.24
C LEU A 257 2.69 -12.71 7.77
N GLY A 258 3.72 -13.15 8.49
CA GLY A 258 3.74 -13.18 9.96
C GLY A 258 2.60 -14.03 10.52
N ASP A 259 1.98 -13.55 11.61
CA ASP A 259 0.95 -14.29 12.34
C ASP A 259 -0.37 -14.49 11.55
N GLN A 260 -0.50 -13.87 10.36
CA GLN A 260 -1.67 -14.00 9.49
C GLN A 260 -1.66 -15.28 8.64
N PHE A 261 -0.58 -16.07 8.72
CA PHE A 261 -0.45 -17.27 7.91
C PHE A 261 0.34 -18.34 8.65
N VAL A 262 -0.27 -19.51 8.76
CA VAL A 262 0.39 -20.72 9.26
C VAL A 262 0.16 -21.83 8.24
N CYS A 263 1.23 -22.44 7.75
CA CYS A 263 1.16 -23.53 6.79
C CYS A 263 2.03 -24.68 7.27
N ARG A 264 1.39 -25.79 7.68
CA ARG A 264 2.11 -26.97 8.12
C ARG A 264 2.27 -27.95 6.98
N VAL A 265 3.51 -28.16 6.55
CA VAL A 265 3.86 -29.23 5.61
C VAL A 265 3.76 -30.56 6.35
N VAL A 266 2.92 -31.46 5.84
CA VAL A 266 2.76 -32.83 6.36
C VAL A 266 3.88 -33.71 5.82
N ASP A 267 3.99 -33.78 4.49
CA ASP A 267 5.03 -34.48 3.75
C ASP A 267 5.04 -34.09 2.25
N ARG A 268 5.90 -34.74 1.48
CA ARG A 268 6.03 -34.58 0.02
C ARG A 268 5.86 -35.95 -0.64
N VAL A 269 4.97 -36.06 -1.61
CA VAL A 269 4.66 -37.33 -2.30
C VAL A 269 4.84 -37.18 -3.82
N GLY A 270 5.42 -38.19 -4.46
CA GLY A 270 5.52 -38.25 -5.92
C GLY A 270 4.29 -38.96 -6.52
N LEU A 271 3.63 -38.32 -7.48
CA LEU A 271 2.42 -38.83 -8.14
C LEU A 271 2.69 -39.15 -9.61
N THR A 272 2.37 -40.38 -10.03
CA THR A 272 2.42 -40.77 -11.45
C THR A 272 1.09 -40.54 -12.16
N SER A 273 -0.01 -40.47 -11.43
CA SER A 273 -1.34 -40.15 -11.96
C SER A 273 -1.91 -38.94 -11.22
N VAL A 274 -2.25 -37.89 -11.95
CA VAL A 274 -2.69 -36.62 -11.37
C VAL A 274 -4.00 -36.17 -12.01
N ARG A 275 -4.97 -35.85 -11.15
CA ARG A 275 -6.21 -35.15 -11.52
C ARG A 275 -6.37 -33.94 -10.62
N VAL A 276 -6.50 -32.76 -11.21
CA VAL A 276 -6.72 -31.51 -10.49
C VAL A 276 -8.22 -31.24 -10.45
N ASP A 277 -8.80 -31.28 -9.26
CA ASP A 277 -10.23 -31.11 -9.03
C ASP A 277 -10.49 -29.72 -8.40
N PRO A 278 -11.52 -28.98 -8.83
CA PRO A 278 -11.89 -27.73 -8.18
C PRO A 278 -12.36 -27.99 -6.75
N ALA A 279 -11.99 -27.13 -5.80
CA ALA A 279 -12.37 -27.30 -4.40
C ALA A 279 -13.86 -26.99 -4.16
N ALA A 280 -14.42 -26.03 -4.91
CA ALA A 280 -15.84 -25.68 -4.89
C ALA A 280 -16.52 -26.03 -6.23
N GLN A 281 -17.78 -26.48 -6.19
CA GLN A 281 -18.57 -26.81 -7.39
C GLN A 281 -19.12 -25.56 -8.11
N ASN A 282 -18.30 -24.53 -8.32
CA ASN A 282 -18.70 -23.24 -8.90
C ASN A 282 -18.71 -23.23 -10.45
N GLY A 283 -18.99 -24.37 -11.08
CA GLY A 283 -18.93 -24.51 -12.54
C GLY A 283 -17.50 -24.55 -13.11
N ASP A 284 -16.48 -24.66 -12.25
CA ASP A 284 -15.09 -24.88 -12.66
C ASP A 284 -14.89 -26.29 -13.18
N THR A 285 -14.16 -26.41 -14.29
CA THR A 285 -13.80 -27.70 -14.87
C THR A 285 -12.47 -28.15 -14.29
N GLY A 286 -12.44 -29.34 -13.69
CA GLY A 286 -11.19 -30.02 -13.32
C GLY A 286 -10.36 -30.37 -14.56
N SER A 287 -9.12 -30.82 -14.32
CA SER A 287 -8.27 -31.38 -15.37
C SER A 287 -8.65 -32.83 -15.67
N PRO A 288 -8.45 -33.32 -16.91
CA PRO A 288 -8.44 -34.75 -17.16
C PRO A 288 -7.30 -35.42 -16.38
N VAL A 289 -7.42 -36.73 -16.13
CA VAL A 289 -6.35 -37.52 -15.52
C VAL A 289 -5.12 -37.51 -16.45
N ALA A 290 -3.98 -37.12 -15.90
CA ALA A 290 -2.69 -37.11 -16.59
C ALA A 290 -1.74 -38.13 -15.96
N GLU A 291 -1.10 -38.94 -16.81
CA GLU A 291 -0.12 -39.95 -16.42
C GLU A 291 1.31 -39.42 -16.70
N PHE A 292 2.22 -39.69 -15.77
CA PHE A 292 3.61 -39.24 -15.79
C PHE A 292 4.54 -40.42 -15.49
N GLU A 293 5.53 -40.65 -16.37
CA GLU A 293 6.58 -41.65 -16.15
C GLU A 293 7.49 -41.29 -14.98
N GLU A 294 7.83 -40.00 -14.87
CA GLU A 294 8.53 -39.43 -13.72
C GLU A 294 7.51 -38.82 -12.76
N PRO A 295 7.46 -39.23 -11.48
CA PRO A 295 6.49 -38.71 -10.54
C PRO A 295 6.55 -37.18 -10.41
N VAL A 296 5.37 -36.55 -10.35
CA VAL A 296 5.23 -35.12 -10.05
C VAL A 296 5.05 -34.95 -8.55
N ASP A 297 5.83 -34.04 -7.95
CA ASP A 297 5.74 -33.77 -6.52
C ASP A 297 4.43 -33.06 -6.15
N LEU A 298 3.82 -33.52 -5.06
CA LEU A 298 2.75 -32.85 -4.34
C LEU A 298 3.19 -32.65 -2.88
N VAL A 299 3.23 -31.41 -2.44
CA VAL A 299 3.48 -31.06 -1.04
C VAL A 299 2.15 -31.02 -0.30
N ARG A 300 1.91 -31.97 0.60
CA ARG A 300 0.67 -32.02 1.36
C ARG A 300 0.76 -31.04 2.52
N VAL A 301 -0.13 -30.06 2.53
CA VAL A 301 -0.15 -28.98 3.52
C VAL A 301 -1.46 -28.91 4.26
N VAL A 302 -1.39 -28.49 5.51
CA VAL A 302 -2.54 -28.08 6.32
C VAL A 302 -2.49 -26.57 6.47
N VAL A 303 -3.54 -25.92 6.00
CA VAL A 303 -3.80 -24.48 6.10
C VAL A 303 -5.16 -24.28 6.74
N ASP A 304 -5.34 -23.17 7.43
CA ASP A 304 -6.67 -22.80 7.95
C ASP A 304 -7.55 -22.36 6.77
N ASP A 305 -8.58 -23.15 6.46
CA ASP A 305 -9.52 -22.89 5.37
C ASP A 305 -10.36 -21.63 5.59
N ARG A 306 -10.34 -21.08 6.81
CA ARG A 306 -10.92 -19.78 7.09
C ARG A 306 -10.04 -18.66 6.57
N ASP A 307 -8.74 -18.86 6.47
CA ASP A 307 -7.76 -17.81 6.18
C ASP A 307 -7.26 -17.78 4.74
N VAL A 308 -7.55 -18.81 3.96
CA VAL A 308 -7.17 -18.94 2.55
C VAL A 308 -8.33 -19.51 1.73
N ASP A 309 -8.42 -19.08 0.47
CA ASP A 309 -9.36 -19.63 -0.48
C ASP A 309 -8.70 -20.81 -1.22
N ILE A 310 -9.11 -22.04 -0.91
CA ILE A 310 -8.64 -23.24 -1.64
C ILE A 310 -9.34 -23.28 -2.99
N GLU A 311 -8.56 -23.21 -4.07
CA GLU A 311 -9.09 -23.16 -5.44
C GLU A 311 -9.17 -24.56 -6.04
N TYR A 312 -8.10 -25.35 -5.87
CA TYR A 312 -7.99 -26.69 -6.46
C TYR A 312 -7.35 -27.68 -5.48
N THR A 313 -7.74 -28.94 -5.62
CA THR A 313 -7.23 -30.07 -4.84
C THR A 313 -6.72 -31.20 -5.74
N VAL A 314 -5.83 -32.02 -5.20
CA VAL A 314 -5.40 -33.30 -5.78
C VAL A 314 -5.49 -34.34 -4.67
N ASN A 315 -6.25 -35.41 -4.89
CA ASN A 315 -6.49 -36.45 -3.88
C ASN A 315 -6.98 -35.89 -2.53
N GLY A 316 -7.80 -34.84 -2.56
CA GLY A 316 -8.34 -34.16 -1.37
C GLY A 316 -7.36 -33.22 -0.66
N TRP A 317 -6.11 -33.09 -1.11
CA TRP A 317 -5.14 -32.15 -0.56
C TRP A 317 -5.10 -30.85 -1.38
N PRO A 318 -4.88 -29.69 -0.75
CA PRO A 318 -4.76 -28.43 -1.48
C PRO A 318 -3.64 -28.51 -2.52
N ALA A 319 -3.97 -28.26 -3.78
CA ALA A 319 -3.03 -28.17 -4.91
C ALA A 319 -2.72 -26.72 -5.26
N ALA A 320 -3.71 -25.84 -5.12
CA ALA A 320 -3.55 -24.40 -5.23
C ALA A 320 -4.54 -23.66 -4.30
N PHE A 321 -4.09 -22.60 -3.66
CA PHE A 321 -4.92 -21.72 -2.84
C PHE A 321 -4.43 -20.28 -2.92
N THR A 322 -5.31 -19.33 -2.60
CA THR A 322 -4.99 -17.91 -2.62
C THR A 322 -5.26 -17.24 -1.28
N LYS A 323 -4.53 -16.16 -1.01
CA LYS A 323 -4.75 -15.29 0.16
C LYS A 323 -4.53 -13.84 -0.24
N THR A 324 -5.34 -12.95 0.29
CA THR A 324 -5.13 -11.50 0.14
C THR A 324 -4.29 -10.95 1.29
N TYR A 325 -3.44 -9.97 1.02
CA TYR A 325 -2.62 -9.31 2.04
C TYR A 325 -2.47 -7.83 1.72
N GLY A 326 -3.14 -6.97 2.50
CA GLY A 326 -3.36 -5.58 2.12
C GLY A 326 -4.09 -5.50 0.78
N ARG A 327 -3.51 -4.80 -0.19
CA ARG A 327 -4.00 -4.73 -1.57
C ARG A 327 -3.40 -5.82 -2.47
N GLY A 328 -2.41 -6.55 -1.96
CA GLY A 328 -1.74 -7.62 -2.69
C GLY A 328 -2.50 -8.93 -2.65
N ARG A 329 -2.04 -9.87 -3.48
CA ARG A 329 -2.56 -11.24 -3.50
C ARG A 329 -1.41 -12.22 -3.56
N VAL A 330 -1.57 -13.31 -2.82
CA VAL A 330 -0.67 -14.45 -2.78
C VAL A 330 -1.36 -15.62 -3.46
N LEU A 331 -0.69 -16.23 -4.43
CA LEU A 331 -1.01 -17.54 -4.98
C LEU A 331 0.01 -18.55 -4.45
N VAL A 332 -0.47 -19.68 -3.96
CA VAL A 332 0.39 -20.78 -3.53
C VAL A 332 0.03 -22.01 -4.33
N THR A 333 1.04 -22.64 -4.95
CA THR A 333 0.90 -23.94 -5.62
C THR A 333 1.76 -24.96 -4.89
N THR A 334 1.18 -26.10 -4.57
CA THR A 334 1.86 -27.21 -3.86
C THR A 334 2.15 -28.40 -4.78
N LEU A 335 1.53 -28.40 -5.96
CA LEU A 335 1.72 -29.39 -7.02
C LEU A 335 2.79 -28.90 -8.01
N GLY A 336 3.69 -29.80 -8.38
CA GLY A 336 4.81 -29.52 -9.27
C GLY A 336 4.38 -28.97 -10.65
N PRO A 337 5.19 -28.07 -11.27
CA PRO A 337 4.81 -27.34 -12.48
C PRO A 337 4.33 -28.20 -13.66
N ARG A 338 4.88 -29.42 -13.80
CA ARG A 338 4.55 -30.35 -14.88
C ARG A 338 3.09 -30.78 -14.92
N ALA A 339 2.40 -30.81 -13.77
CA ALA A 339 0.99 -31.17 -13.72
C ALA A 339 0.04 -30.01 -14.06
N TRP A 340 0.59 -28.79 -14.28
CA TRP A 340 -0.18 -27.61 -14.67
C TRP A 340 -0.07 -27.27 -16.15
N ILE A 341 0.84 -27.93 -16.88
CA ILE A 341 1.14 -27.66 -18.29
C ILE A 341 1.15 -28.95 -19.11
N ARG A 342 1.02 -28.79 -20.43
CA ARG A 342 1.19 -29.86 -21.43
C ARG A 342 2.00 -29.33 -22.62
N PRO A 343 2.61 -30.20 -23.44
CA PRO A 343 3.20 -29.78 -24.70
C PRO A 343 2.18 -29.02 -25.57
N THR A 344 2.65 -27.94 -26.20
CA THR A 344 1.84 -27.11 -27.11
C THR A 344 1.44 -27.92 -28.34
N ARG A 345 0.17 -27.82 -28.74
CA ARG A 345 -0.36 -28.43 -29.97
C ARG A 345 -0.42 -27.39 -31.09
N PRO A 346 -0.42 -27.80 -32.38
CA PRO A 346 -0.53 -26.86 -33.50
C PRO A 346 -1.75 -25.93 -33.43
N GLU A 347 -2.86 -26.41 -32.86
CA GLU A 347 -4.11 -25.66 -32.64
C GLU A 347 -3.91 -24.48 -31.67
N ASP A 348 -3.13 -24.67 -30.61
CA ASP A 348 -2.85 -23.63 -29.62
C ASP A 348 -2.08 -22.47 -30.28
N SER A 349 -1.06 -22.80 -31.09
CA SER A 349 -0.28 -21.82 -31.86
C SER A 349 -1.11 -21.11 -32.94
N ALA A 350 -2.10 -21.79 -33.54
CA ALA A 350 -2.96 -21.20 -34.56
C ALA A 350 -3.95 -20.18 -33.98
N ALA A 351 -4.64 -20.53 -32.89
CA ALA A 351 -5.55 -19.64 -32.18
C ALA A 351 -4.82 -18.37 -31.67
N GLN A 352 -3.58 -18.54 -31.22
CA GLN A 352 -2.76 -17.43 -30.75
C GLN A 352 -2.35 -16.50 -31.88
N ARG A 353 -1.92 -17.03 -33.03
CA ARG A 353 -1.59 -16.23 -34.23
C ARG A 353 -2.79 -15.44 -34.74
N GLU A 354 -3.97 -16.05 -34.77
CA GLU A 354 -5.21 -15.40 -35.18
C GLU A 354 -5.64 -14.26 -34.24
N PHE A 355 -5.48 -14.44 -32.92
CA PHE A 355 -5.73 -13.38 -31.96
C PHE A 355 -4.80 -12.17 -32.19
N TRP A 356 -3.49 -12.41 -32.33
CA TRP A 356 -2.53 -11.33 -32.54
C TRP A 356 -2.72 -10.60 -33.86
N ALA A 357 -3.03 -11.32 -34.94
CA ALA A 357 -3.37 -10.75 -36.24
C ALA A 357 -4.57 -9.78 -36.18
N ARG A 358 -5.51 -9.99 -35.24
CA ARG A 358 -6.67 -9.12 -35.03
C ARG A 358 -6.40 -7.91 -34.14
N THR A 359 -5.40 -7.98 -33.26
CA THR A 359 -5.33 -7.07 -32.10
C THR A 359 -4.14 -6.09 -32.13
N ARG A 360 -3.08 -6.33 -32.92
CA ARG A 360 -1.93 -5.41 -33.02
C ARG A 360 -1.38 -5.26 -34.44
N ASN A 361 -1.12 -4.02 -34.84
CA ASN A 361 -0.41 -3.65 -36.06
C ASN A 361 1.13 -3.70 -35.87
N THR A 362 1.65 -4.66 -35.09
CA THR A 362 3.07 -4.76 -34.72
C THR A 362 3.67 -6.07 -35.26
N PRO A 363 4.89 -6.09 -35.83
CA PRO A 363 5.50 -7.30 -36.38
C PRO A 363 5.57 -8.44 -35.36
N VAL A 364 5.19 -9.64 -35.81
CA VAL A 364 5.05 -10.89 -35.04
C VAL A 364 6.41 -11.47 -34.58
N ASP A 365 7.53 -10.88 -35.01
CA ASP A 365 8.87 -11.49 -34.95
C ASP A 365 9.48 -11.66 -33.54
N ASN A 366 8.91 -11.06 -32.49
CA ASN A 366 9.35 -11.23 -31.10
C ASN A 366 8.53 -12.25 -30.30
N LEU A 367 7.58 -12.95 -30.94
CA LEU A 367 6.69 -13.92 -30.29
C LEU A 367 7.18 -15.34 -30.58
N GLN A 368 8.25 -15.78 -29.91
CA GLN A 368 8.60 -17.21 -29.92
C GLN A 368 7.47 -18.03 -29.27
N ASP A 369 7.08 -19.13 -29.91
CA ASP A 369 6.12 -20.09 -29.36
C ASP A 369 6.62 -20.66 -28.02
N SER A 370 5.72 -20.80 -27.05
CA SER A 370 6.00 -21.55 -25.83
C SER A 370 5.99 -23.04 -26.18
N ALA A 371 6.96 -23.79 -25.68
CA ALA A 371 6.98 -25.26 -25.80
C ALA A 371 5.78 -25.91 -25.09
N PHE A 372 5.18 -25.18 -24.13
CA PHE A 372 4.09 -25.66 -23.30
C PHE A 372 2.85 -24.75 -23.34
N ALA A 373 1.68 -25.38 -23.26
CA ALA A 373 0.38 -24.77 -23.06
C ALA A 373 -0.13 -25.09 -21.65
N VAL A 374 -0.86 -24.15 -21.05
CA VAL A 374 -1.37 -24.26 -19.67
C VAL A 374 -2.68 -25.04 -19.66
N LEU A 375 -2.90 -25.85 -18.62
CA LEU A 375 -4.17 -26.54 -18.40
C LEU A 375 -5.26 -25.58 -17.85
N PRO A 376 -6.56 -25.86 -18.05
CA PRO A 376 -7.63 -24.93 -17.69
C PRO A 376 -7.58 -24.43 -16.23
N PRO A 377 -7.31 -25.26 -15.20
CA PRO A 377 -7.16 -24.78 -13.83
C PRO A 377 -6.12 -23.67 -13.67
N MET A 378 -4.93 -23.87 -14.24
CA MET A 378 -3.84 -22.90 -14.14
C MET A 378 -4.04 -21.70 -15.08
N GLN A 379 -4.79 -21.85 -16.17
CA GLN A 379 -5.21 -20.72 -17.00
C GLN A 379 -6.11 -19.75 -16.22
N LYS A 380 -7.04 -20.27 -15.40
CA LYS A 380 -7.87 -19.43 -14.51
C LYS A 380 -7.01 -18.74 -13.44
N LEU A 381 -6.15 -19.49 -12.75
CA LEU A 381 -5.26 -18.94 -11.70
C LEU A 381 -4.34 -17.85 -12.26
N SER A 382 -3.75 -18.07 -13.43
CA SER A 382 -2.89 -17.09 -14.09
C SER A 382 -3.63 -15.82 -14.51
N GLY A 383 -4.90 -15.91 -14.89
CA GLY A 383 -5.74 -14.75 -15.17
C GLY A 383 -5.89 -13.83 -13.96
N VAL A 384 -6.02 -14.40 -12.77
CA VAL A 384 -6.13 -13.65 -11.50
C VAL A 384 -4.76 -13.15 -11.00
N MET A 385 -3.69 -13.88 -11.30
CA MET A 385 -2.36 -13.61 -10.78
C MET A 385 -1.59 -12.57 -11.62
N LEU A 386 -1.71 -12.61 -12.95
CA LEU A 386 -0.93 -11.79 -13.89
C LEU A 386 -1.60 -10.45 -14.20
N HIS A 387 -1.93 -9.70 -13.15
CA HIS A 387 -2.50 -8.35 -13.23
C HIS A 387 -1.48 -7.25 -12.94
N ALA A 388 -1.65 -6.08 -13.56
CA ALA A 388 -0.81 -4.91 -13.31
C ALA A 388 -1.10 -4.33 -11.92
N MET A 389 -0.07 -3.82 -11.25
CA MET A 389 -0.21 -3.19 -9.94
C MET A 389 -0.92 -1.83 -10.08
N PRO A 390 -1.91 -1.51 -9.21
CA PRO A 390 -2.50 -0.18 -9.14
C PRO A 390 -1.44 0.89 -8.85
N ARG A 391 -1.47 2.01 -9.59
CA ARG A 391 -0.47 3.09 -9.46
C ARG A 391 -0.92 4.11 -8.41
N THR A 392 -0.04 4.56 -7.51
CA THR A 392 -0.45 5.34 -6.33
C THR A 392 -0.01 6.81 -6.27
N ARG A 393 0.84 7.32 -7.18
CA ARG A 393 1.46 8.66 -7.07
C ARG A 393 0.49 9.83 -6.89
N ASP A 394 -0.71 9.73 -7.45
CA ASP A 394 -1.73 10.78 -7.36
C ASP A 394 -2.19 11.00 -5.91
N PHE A 395 -2.09 9.96 -5.08
CA PHE A 395 -2.48 10.03 -3.67
C PHE A 395 -1.52 10.88 -2.85
N GLU A 396 -0.20 10.67 -2.94
CA GLU A 396 0.76 11.45 -2.17
C GLU A 396 0.72 12.94 -2.59
N GLN A 397 0.50 13.22 -3.87
CA GLN A 397 0.30 14.60 -4.36
C GLN A 397 -0.95 15.25 -3.77
N ALA A 398 -2.07 14.52 -3.70
CA ALA A 398 -3.29 15.01 -3.08
C ALA A 398 -3.08 15.32 -1.58
N LEU A 399 -2.31 14.50 -0.85
CA LEU A 399 -1.93 14.79 0.53
C LEU A 399 -0.99 16.01 0.65
N ALA A 400 -0.04 16.18 -0.27
CA ALA A 400 0.83 17.36 -0.29
C ALA A 400 0.03 18.66 -0.48
N SER A 401 -1.00 18.62 -1.34
CA SER A 401 -1.94 19.74 -1.49
C SER A 401 -2.64 20.06 -0.16
N ARG A 402 -3.06 19.05 0.61
CA ARG A 402 -3.64 19.25 1.96
C ARG A 402 -2.64 19.80 2.97
N ALA A 403 -1.39 19.34 2.92
CA ALA A 403 -0.32 19.84 3.80
C ALA A 403 -0.07 21.34 3.59
N SER A 404 -0.30 21.87 2.38
CA SER A 404 -0.20 23.31 2.12
C SER A 404 -1.21 24.15 2.92
N GLU A 405 -2.36 23.59 3.31
CA GLU A 405 -3.38 24.30 4.11
C GLU A 405 -2.88 24.62 5.54
N TYR A 406 -1.84 23.94 6.02
CA TYR A 406 -1.17 24.24 7.29
C TYR A 406 -0.12 25.35 7.16
N ILE A 407 0.36 25.62 5.94
CA ILE A 407 1.32 26.68 5.65
C ILE A 407 0.55 27.90 5.18
N GLY A 408 0.15 28.71 6.14
CA GLY A 408 -0.61 29.92 5.86
C GLY A 408 -1.74 30.09 6.86
N TYR A 409 -1.70 31.24 7.54
CA TYR A 409 -2.73 31.76 8.44
C TYR A 409 -2.78 31.10 9.83
N SER A 410 -2.09 31.71 10.78
CA SER A 410 -2.46 31.60 12.19
C SER A 410 -3.55 32.63 12.48
N ILE A 411 -4.78 32.18 12.69
CA ILE A 411 -5.82 33.03 13.27
C ILE A 411 -5.37 33.34 14.70
N PRO A 412 -5.33 34.61 15.15
CA PRO A 412 -5.06 34.94 16.53
C PRO A 412 -5.98 34.11 17.44
N SER A 413 -5.45 33.59 18.55
CA SER A 413 -6.24 32.68 19.40
C SER A 413 -7.56 33.33 19.80
N ARG A 414 -8.61 32.51 19.94
CA ARG A 414 -9.94 32.98 20.39
C ARG A 414 -9.86 33.73 21.73
N THR A 415 -8.87 33.39 22.56
CA THR A 415 -8.58 34.08 23.82
C THR A 415 -8.02 35.48 23.64
N VAL A 416 -7.18 35.72 22.63
CA VAL A 416 -6.66 37.05 22.31
C VAL A 416 -7.77 37.93 21.73
N VAL A 417 -8.54 37.41 20.77
CA VAL A 417 -9.67 38.16 20.17
C VAL A 417 -10.76 38.42 21.20
N GLY A 418 -11.15 37.39 21.95
CA GLY A 418 -12.14 37.48 23.02
C GLY A 418 -11.68 38.39 24.16
N GLY A 419 -10.40 38.32 24.55
CA GLY A 419 -9.80 39.21 25.55
C GLY A 419 -9.77 40.66 25.10
N LEU A 420 -9.50 40.92 23.81
CA LEU A 420 -9.52 42.28 23.26
C LEU A 420 -10.95 42.83 23.19
N LEU A 421 -11.93 42.02 22.78
CA LEU A 421 -13.34 42.40 22.75
C LEU A 421 -13.89 42.63 24.16
N ALA A 422 -13.60 41.74 25.10
CA ALA A 422 -13.98 41.87 26.50
C ALA A 422 -13.30 43.08 27.15
N GLY A 423 -12.01 43.31 26.85
CA GLY A 423 -11.27 44.48 27.28
C GLY A 423 -11.85 45.79 26.74
N PHE A 424 -12.17 45.83 25.44
CA PHE A 424 -12.86 46.96 24.82
C PHE A 424 -14.22 47.22 25.47
N GLY A 425 -15.05 46.19 25.66
CA GLY A 425 -16.34 46.31 26.34
C GLY A 425 -16.20 46.81 27.77
N GLY A 426 -15.23 46.28 28.52
CA GLY A 426 -14.90 46.74 29.87
C GLY A 426 -14.46 48.21 29.90
N LEU A 427 -13.67 48.64 28.92
CA LEU A 427 -13.20 50.03 28.81
C LEU A 427 -14.36 51.00 28.51
N VAL A 428 -15.27 50.61 27.61
CA VAL A 428 -16.48 51.39 27.30
C VAL A 428 -17.37 51.52 28.54
N ILE A 429 -17.55 50.45 29.31
CA ILE A 429 -18.31 50.48 30.57
C ILE A 429 -17.62 51.39 31.59
N ALA A 430 -16.31 51.27 31.77
CA ALA A 430 -15.56 52.09 32.72
C ALA A 430 -15.61 53.59 32.37
N VAL A 431 -15.41 53.93 31.09
CA VAL A 431 -15.53 55.31 30.59
C VAL A 431 -16.96 55.82 30.72
N GLY A 432 -17.96 54.97 30.44
CA GLY A 432 -19.38 55.29 30.63
C GLY A 432 -19.72 55.61 32.08
N ILE A 433 -19.27 54.79 33.04
CA ILE A 433 -19.48 55.01 34.48
C ILE A 433 -18.77 56.30 34.94
N TRP A 434 -17.55 56.55 34.44
CA TRP A 434 -16.80 57.75 34.77
C TRP A 434 -17.47 59.03 34.23
N LEU A 435 -17.91 59.01 32.97
CA LEU A 435 -18.63 60.13 32.34
C LEU A 435 -20.01 60.35 32.97
N TRP A 436 -20.69 59.28 33.39
CA TRP A 436 -21.95 59.37 34.12
C TRP A 436 -21.77 60.06 35.48
N ARG A 437 -20.71 59.72 36.24
CA ARG A 437 -20.36 60.42 37.49
C ARG A 437 -20.03 61.89 37.29
N LYS A 438 -19.59 62.28 36.09
CA LYS A 438 -19.26 63.65 35.69
C LYS A 438 -20.42 64.40 35.02
N GLN A 439 -21.59 63.76 34.86
CA GLN A 439 -22.74 64.27 34.10
C GLN A 439 -22.44 64.67 32.64
N ALA A 440 -21.43 64.06 32.03
CA ALA A 440 -20.97 64.38 30.67
C ALA A 440 -21.15 63.18 29.72
N LEU A 441 -22.29 62.50 29.80
CA LEU A 441 -22.60 61.29 29.00
C LEU A 441 -22.62 61.57 27.49
N GLU A 442 -22.85 62.82 27.09
CA GLU A 442 -22.76 63.26 25.69
C GLU A 442 -21.42 62.96 25.03
N HIS A 443 -20.33 62.93 25.81
CA HIS A 443 -19.00 62.60 25.30
C HIS A 443 -18.82 61.10 24.99
N LEU A 444 -19.71 60.23 25.48
CA LEU A 444 -19.69 58.80 25.14
C LEU A 444 -19.95 58.58 23.64
N GLY A 445 -20.70 59.49 23.00
CA GLY A 445 -21.05 59.43 21.58
C GLY A 445 -19.84 59.47 20.64
N TRP A 446 -18.76 60.17 21.02
CA TRP A 446 -17.50 60.18 20.26
C TRP A 446 -16.41 59.28 20.88
N ALA A 447 -16.42 59.08 22.21
CA ALA A 447 -15.44 58.23 22.88
C ALA A 447 -15.59 56.74 22.51
N GLY A 448 -16.82 56.23 22.35
CA GLY A 448 -17.06 54.85 21.93
C GLY A 448 -16.44 54.52 20.56
N PRO A 449 -16.74 55.28 19.50
CA PRO A 449 -16.09 55.12 18.19
C PRO A 449 -14.57 55.26 18.24
N ALA A 450 -14.03 56.23 19.00
CA ALA A 450 -12.58 56.41 19.13
C ALA A 450 -11.89 55.18 19.76
N LEU A 451 -12.50 54.59 20.79
CA LEU A 451 -12.02 53.34 21.39
C LEU A 451 -12.12 52.16 20.42
N GLY A 452 -13.18 52.12 19.61
CA GLY A 452 -13.35 51.09 18.57
C GLY A 452 -12.26 51.16 17.50
N VAL A 453 -11.92 52.36 17.03
CA VAL A 453 -10.79 52.58 16.12
C VAL A 453 -9.47 52.16 16.77
N GLY A 454 -9.27 52.49 18.05
CA GLY A 454 -8.09 52.06 18.80
C GLY A 454 -7.94 50.53 18.85
N ALA A 455 -9.02 49.81 19.18
CA ALA A 455 -9.03 48.35 19.17
C ALA A 455 -8.77 47.77 17.77
N ALA A 456 -9.33 48.38 16.72
CA ALA A 456 -9.09 47.98 15.34
C ALA A 456 -7.62 48.18 14.93
N VAL A 457 -6.98 49.29 15.32
CA VAL A 457 -5.54 49.52 15.07
C VAL A 457 -4.69 48.47 15.78
N VAL A 458 -5.01 48.15 17.04
CA VAL A 458 -4.30 47.08 17.77
C VAL A 458 -4.44 45.73 17.04
N LEU A 459 -5.63 45.38 16.56
CA LEU A 459 -5.82 44.17 15.74
C LEU A 459 -5.00 44.20 14.45
N CYS A 460 -4.97 45.32 13.73
CA CYS A 460 -4.16 45.49 12.52
C CYS A 460 -2.66 45.35 12.80
N VAL A 461 -2.17 45.90 13.91
CA VAL A 461 -0.76 45.79 14.33
C VAL A 461 -0.42 44.35 14.73
N VAL A 462 -1.26 43.69 15.53
CA VAL A 462 -1.08 42.28 15.91
C VAL A 462 -1.10 41.38 14.67
N GLY A 463 -2.04 41.61 13.74
CA GLY A 463 -2.09 40.91 12.46
C GLY A 463 -0.87 41.17 11.58
N GLY A 464 -0.39 42.41 11.53
CA GLY A 464 0.81 42.81 10.79
C GLY A 464 2.09 42.16 11.32
N ILE A 465 2.28 42.14 12.65
CA ILE A 465 3.43 41.50 13.31
C ILE A 465 3.42 39.98 13.06
N ASN A 466 2.26 39.34 13.18
CA ASN A 466 2.12 37.91 12.90
C ASN A 466 2.35 37.57 11.42
N ARG A 467 2.11 38.50 10.49
CA ARG A 467 2.35 38.31 9.06
C ARG A 467 3.84 38.36 8.68
N HIS A 468 4.65 39.16 9.38
CA HIS A 468 6.07 39.36 9.06
C HIS A 468 7.04 38.48 9.86
N ARG A 469 6.62 37.87 10.98
CA ARG A 469 7.42 36.92 11.78
C ARG A 469 7.08 35.45 11.50
N LYS A 470 6.96 35.05 10.23
CA LYS A 470 6.74 33.63 9.94
C LYS A 470 8.05 32.86 10.01
N GLU A 471 8.22 32.12 11.09
CA GLU A 471 9.28 31.13 11.27
C GLU A 471 9.23 30.08 10.14
N SER A 472 10.40 29.58 9.74
CA SER A 472 10.49 28.46 8.80
C SER A 472 9.70 27.26 9.34
N ALA A 473 8.92 26.62 8.48
CA ALA A 473 8.03 25.55 8.89
C ALA A 473 8.05 24.40 7.89
N VAL A 474 7.72 23.22 8.39
CA VAL A 474 7.42 22.04 7.58
C VAL A 474 6.04 21.55 7.99
N ALA A 475 5.15 21.44 7.02
CA ALA A 475 3.83 20.85 7.20
C ALA A 475 3.78 19.48 6.54
N ALA A 476 3.22 18.50 7.23
CA ALA A 476 3.10 17.13 6.75
C ALA A 476 1.70 16.57 6.99
N VAL A 477 1.10 16.02 5.95
CA VAL A 477 -0.11 15.19 6.08
C VAL A 477 0.24 13.80 5.60
N GLN A 478 -0.03 12.81 6.44
CA GLN A 478 0.39 11.44 6.21
C GLN A 478 -0.64 10.42 6.66
N VAL A 479 -0.54 9.24 6.06
CA VAL A 479 -1.27 8.04 6.46
C VAL A 479 -0.27 7.00 6.90
N ILE A 480 -0.53 6.42 8.07
CA ILE A 480 0.22 5.31 8.67
C ILE A 480 -0.67 4.08 8.61
N GLU A 481 -0.32 3.12 7.76
CA GLU A 481 -1.03 1.88 7.54
C GLU A 481 -0.31 0.76 8.30
N ALA A 482 -0.95 0.17 9.30
CA ALA A 482 -0.39 -0.98 10.03
C ALA A 482 -0.46 -2.24 9.16
N LEU A 483 0.62 -3.02 9.10
CA LEU A 483 0.61 -4.30 8.39
C LEU A 483 0.12 -5.40 9.36
N PRO A 484 -0.85 -6.23 8.95
CA PRO A 484 -1.41 -7.24 9.84
C PRO A 484 -0.43 -8.38 10.09
N GLY A 485 -0.35 -8.85 11.34
CA GLY A 485 0.47 -10.00 11.75
C GLY A 485 1.98 -9.75 11.91
N VAL A 486 2.45 -8.52 11.70
CA VAL A 486 3.88 -8.16 11.76
C VAL A 486 4.08 -6.82 12.47
N ASP A 487 5.30 -6.57 12.93
CA ASP A 487 5.70 -5.30 13.56
C ASP A 487 6.19 -4.29 12.51
N ASP A 488 5.38 -4.05 11.49
CA ASP A 488 5.74 -3.17 10.36
C ASP A 488 4.55 -2.26 10.03
N ALA A 489 4.84 -1.03 9.64
CA ALA A 489 3.84 -0.05 9.23
C ALA A 489 4.34 0.69 8.00
N ASN A 490 3.45 0.90 7.03
CA ASN A 490 3.73 1.71 5.87
C ASN A 490 3.27 3.14 6.12
N LEU A 491 4.16 4.08 5.88
CA LEU A 491 3.91 5.51 5.98
C LEU A 491 3.97 6.11 4.59
N SER A 492 2.95 6.89 4.23
CA SER A 492 2.95 7.66 2.98
C SER A 492 2.32 9.02 3.20
N GLY A 493 2.88 10.05 2.56
CA GLY A 493 2.43 11.40 2.79
C GLY A 493 2.97 12.42 1.81
N GLY A 494 2.45 13.63 1.97
CA GLY A 494 2.94 14.82 1.32
C GLY A 494 3.43 15.82 2.35
N MET A 495 4.54 16.49 2.03
CA MET A 495 5.11 17.55 2.84
C MET A 495 5.15 18.84 2.05
N VAL A 496 5.09 19.95 2.77
CA VAL A 496 5.35 21.26 2.25
C VAL A 496 6.35 21.95 3.17
N PHE A 497 7.40 22.49 2.58
CA PHE A 497 8.44 23.25 3.25
C PHE A 497 8.19 24.73 2.99
N TYR A 498 8.29 25.54 4.04
CA TYR A 498 8.23 26.99 3.96
C TYR A 498 9.49 27.60 4.57
N SER A 499 10.11 28.52 3.86
CA SER A 499 11.20 29.37 4.34
C SER A 499 11.06 30.77 3.75
N PRO A 500 11.11 31.84 4.55
CA PRO A 500 11.09 33.20 4.02
C PRO A 500 12.40 33.58 3.29
N GLU A 501 13.50 32.89 3.61
CA GLU A 501 14.84 33.13 3.04
C GLU A 501 15.33 31.91 2.26
N THR A 502 16.16 32.16 1.25
CA THR A 502 16.89 31.12 0.52
C THR A 502 18.01 30.57 1.39
N VAL A 503 17.83 29.38 1.92
CA VAL A 503 18.77 28.70 2.80
C VAL A 503 19.17 27.33 2.25
N PRO A 504 20.35 26.80 2.61
CA PRO A 504 20.64 25.38 2.45
C PRO A 504 19.51 24.56 3.04
N TRP A 505 19.12 23.50 2.35
CA TRP A 505 17.99 22.67 2.74
C TRP A 505 18.49 21.30 3.17
N LYS A 506 18.65 21.06 4.47
CA LYS A 506 19.04 19.75 4.98
C LYS A 506 17.85 18.81 4.98
N ILE A 507 18.02 17.66 4.36
CA ILE A 507 17.11 16.52 4.46
C ILE A 507 17.96 15.26 4.65
N ALA A 508 17.72 14.53 5.73
CA ALA A 508 18.39 13.27 6.00
C ALA A 508 17.47 12.31 6.77
N THR A 509 17.85 11.04 6.85
CA THR A 509 17.21 10.04 7.71
C THR A 509 18.18 8.92 8.04
N ASP A 510 17.96 8.28 9.17
CA ASP A 510 18.54 7.00 9.61
C ASP A 510 17.46 5.91 9.76
N GLN A 511 16.19 6.22 9.45
CA GLN A 511 15.02 5.36 9.60
C GLN A 511 14.47 4.85 8.26
N GLY A 512 15.24 4.96 7.19
CA GLY A 512 14.87 4.55 5.84
C GLY A 512 13.74 5.37 5.20
N GLY A 513 13.14 4.80 4.17
CA GLY A 513 12.16 5.51 3.35
C GLY A 513 12.81 6.45 2.34
N ARG A 514 11.97 7.29 1.71
CA ARG A 514 12.34 8.23 0.66
C ARG A 514 11.57 9.53 0.83
N LEU A 515 12.22 10.64 0.50
CA LEU A 515 11.59 11.94 0.39
C LEU A 515 12.09 12.60 -0.89
N ASP A 516 11.16 12.77 -1.82
CA ASP A 516 11.36 13.24 -3.17
C ASP A 516 10.88 14.68 -3.26
N PRO A 517 11.79 15.67 -3.22
CA PRO A 517 11.41 17.07 -3.36
C PRO A 517 10.94 17.34 -4.80
N GLU A 518 10.02 18.31 -4.96
CA GLU A 518 9.65 18.77 -6.29
C GLU A 518 10.89 19.30 -7.01
N GLN A 519 11.20 18.69 -8.16
CA GLN A 519 12.46 18.94 -8.87
C GLN A 519 12.42 20.20 -9.75
N SER A 520 11.23 20.73 -10.01
CA SER A 520 10.98 21.94 -10.81
C SER A 520 11.77 23.14 -10.28
N GLY A 521 12.53 23.81 -11.15
CA GLY A 521 13.25 25.03 -10.80
C GLY A 521 14.44 24.85 -9.84
N LEU A 522 14.91 23.62 -9.61
CA LEU A 522 16.15 23.33 -8.86
C LEU A 522 17.34 23.02 -9.78
N GLY A 523 17.23 23.38 -11.07
CA GLY A 523 18.31 23.20 -12.04
C GLY A 523 19.44 24.21 -11.83
N GLY A 524 20.65 23.87 -12.25
CA GLY A 524 21.80 24.77 -12.26
C GLY A 524 22.92 24.44 -11.26
N THR A 525 22.62 23.69 -10.20
CA THR A 525 23.62 23.12 -9.29
C THR A 525 23.45 21.61 -9.16
N THR A 526 24.55 20.88 -9.01
CA THR A 526 24.50 19.43 -8.76
C THR A 526 23.89 19.16 -7.40
N ARG A 527 22.73 18.52 -7.39
CA ARG A 527 22.03 17.99 -6.21
C ARG A 527 22.25 16.48 -6.13
N ARG A 528 22.53 15.95 -4.94
CA ARG A 528 22.88 14.54 -4.79
C ARG A 528 22.14 13.89 -3.63
N ALA A 529 21.44 12.79 -3.88
CA ALA A 529 20.96 11.91 -2.82
C ALA A 529 22.03 10.86 -2.53
N VAL A 530 22.49 10.76 -1.29
CA VAL A 530 23.59 9.87 -0.88
C VAL A 530 23.09 8.85 0.13
N TRP A 531 23.18 7.57 -0.20
CA TRP A 531 22.96 6.46 0.71
C TRP A 531 24.29 6.03 1.33
N SER A 532 24.35 5.99 2.66
CA SER A 532 25.56 5.57 3.38
C SER A 532 25.42 4.20 4.05
N ASP A 533 24.20 3.80 4.41
CA ASP A 533 23.93 2.51 5.04
C ASP A 533 22.46 2.09 4.85
N LEU A 534 22.09 0.94 5.41
CA LEU A 534 20.71 0.47 5.55
C LEU A 534 19.84 1.55 6.20
N GLY A 535 18.85 2.04 5.45
CA GLY A 535 17.95 3.08 5.92
C GLY A 535 18.58 4.47 6.14
N THR A 536 19.89 4.64 5.87
CA THR A 536 20.56 5.92 6.11
C THR A 536 20.88 6.63 4.81
N TRP A 537 20.31 7.81 4.62
CA TRP A 537 20.59 8.65 3.46
C TRP A 537 20.40 10.15 3.73
N SER A 538 21.02 10.99 2.89
CA SER A 538 20.87 12.44 2.95
C SER A 538 20.90 13.10 1.57
N TRP A 539 20.23 14.24 1.43
CA TRP A 539 20.41 15.15 0.29
C TRP A 539 21.59 16.09 0.55
N GLU A 540 22.51 16.16 -0.43
CA GLU A 540 23.59 17.13 -0.51
C GLU A 540 23.28 18.20 -1.56
N ASN A 541 23.80 19.41 -1.33
CA ASN A 541 23.70 20.56 -2.25
C ASN A 541 22.26 20.98 -2.62
N LEU A 542 21.30 20.67 -1.75
CA LEU A 542 19.91 21.06 -1.92
C LEU A 542 19.70 22.49 -1.40
N ARG A 543 19.01 23.33 -2.18
CA ARG A 543 18.70 24.73 -1.82
C ARG A 543 17.22 24.99 -1.98
N LEU A 544 16.63 25.71 -1.03
CA LEU A 544 15.23 26.10 -1.10
C LEU A 544 15.14 27.52 -1.69
N GLU A 545 15.09 27.62 -3.02
CA GLU A 545 15.07 28.92 -3.72
C GLU A 545 13.70 29.61 -3.69
N THR A 546 12.62 28.81 -3.64
CA THR A 546 11.24 29.29 -3.57
C THR A 546 10.76 29.31 -2.11
N PRO A 547 9.94 30.31 -1.70
CA PRO A 547 9.47 30.40 -0.31
C PRO A 547 8.68 29.18 0.15
N GLN A 548 8.10 28.44 -0.79
CA GLN A 548 7.38 27.20 -0.55
C GLN A 548 7.84 26.13 -1.54
N ARG A 549 7.92 24.87 -1.09
CA ARG A 549 8.20 23.72 -1.94
C ARG A 549 7.56 22.45 -1.40
N THR A 550 6.98 21.65 -2.27
CA THR A 550 6.41 20.35 -1.90
C THR A 550 7.47 19.25 -1.96
N ALA A 551 7.29 18.21 -1.14
CA ALA A 551 7.98 16.95 -1.28
C ALA A 551 7.02 15.79 -1.03
N LEU A 552 7.20 14.70 -1.76
CA LEU A 552 6.45 13.47 -1.55
C LEU A 552 7.32 12.49 -0.80
N TYR A 553 6.73 11.67 0.06
CA TYR A 553 7.53 10.71 0.81
C TYR A 553 6.78 9.42 1.10
N GLN A 554 7.57 8.37 1.22
CA GLN A 554 7.12 7.06 1.67
C GLN A 554 8.18 6.47 2.58
N GLN A 555 7.77 5.83 3.64
CA GLN A 555 8.67 5.22 4.62
C GLN A 555 8.03 3.96 5.15
N SER A 556 8.85 3.00 5.56
CA SER A 556 8.38 1.88 6.36
C SER A 556 8.97 2.01 7.75
N LEU A 557 8.15 1.70 8.75
CA LEU A 557 8.48 1.89 10.16
C LEU A 557 8.29 0.57 10.88
N THR A 558 9.21 0.25 11.78
CA THR A 558 9.03 -0.80 12.78
C THR A 558 8.70 -0.09 14.10
N PRO A 559 7.41 0.14 14.42
CA PRO A 559 7.05 0.85 15.63
C PRO A 559 7.49 0.05 16.87
N PRO A 560 7.84 0.72 18.00
CA PRO A 560 8.28 0.03 19.21
C PRO A 560 7.24 -0.93 19.79
N GLN A 561 5.97 -0.66 19.52
CA GLN A 561 4.84 -1.54 19.81
C GLN A 561 4.05 -1.78 18.53
N ARG A 562 3.62 -3.02 18.33
CA ARG A 562 2.77 -3.40 17.20
C ARG A 562 1.52 -2.54 17.17
N LEU A 563 1.22 -1.97 16.01
CA LEU A 563 -0.05 -1.31 15.76
C LEU A 563 -1.10 -2.37 15.48
N GLU A 564 -2.06 -2.54 16.38
CA GLU A 564 -3.02 -3.62 16.31
C GLU A 564 -4.38 -3.17 16.85
N ALA A 565 -5.46 -3.64 16.21
CA ALA A 565 -6.82 -3.45 16.68
C ALA A 565 -7.54 -4.80 16.67
N ARG A 566 -8.10 -5.18 17.81
CA ARG A 566 -8.91 -6.39 17.97
C ARG A 566 -10.26 -6.05 18.54
N ALA A 567 -11.32 -6.69 18.03
CA ALA A 567 -12.66 -6.53 18.56
C ALA A 567 -13.42 -7.86 18.59
N THR A 568 -14.38 -7.92 19.50
CA THR A 568 -15.36 -9.00 19.61
C THR A 568 -16.76 -8.42 19.48
N PHE A 569 -17.64 -9.16 18.82
CA PHE A 569 -19.05 -8.81 18.73
C PHE A 569 -19.76 -9.07 20.06
N GLY A 570 -20.68 -8.18 20.42
CA GLY A 570 -21.54 -8.29 21.59
C GLY A 570 -22.91 -7.66 21.34
N PRO A 571 -23.75 -7.53 22.37
CA PRO A 571 -25.14 -7.09 22.23
C PRO A 571 -25.29 -5.62 21.77
N GLY A 572 -24.28 -4.79 22.03
CA GLY A 572 -24.27 -3.37 21.64
C GLY A 572 -23.59 -3.07 20.31
N GLY A 573 -23.04 -4.06 19.61
CA GLY A 573 -22.14 -3.88 18.47
C GLY A 573 -20.77 -4.50 18.76
N LEU A 574 -19.69 -3.75 18.50
CA LEU A 574 -18.32 -4.20 18.74
C LEU A 574 -17.72 -3.56 19.99
N SER A 575 -16.91 -4.33 20.71
CA SER A 575 -16.02 -3.82 21.74
C SER A 575 -14.63 -4.42 21.57
N GLY A 576 -13.59 -3.63 21.82
CA GLY A 576 -12.24 -4.05 21.50
C GLY A 576 -11.14 -3.25 22.19
N ARG A 577 -9.91 -3.52 21.75
CA ARG A 577 -8.71 -2.78 22.15
C ARG A 577 -7.89 -2.40 20.92
N VAL A 578 -7.38 -1.18 20.93
CA VAL A 578 -6.40 -0.66 19.97
C VAL A 578 -5.08 -0.38 20.67
N THR A 579 -4.00 -0.83 20.07
CA THR A 579 -2.62 -0.47 20.40
C THR A 579 -2.12 0.46 19.30
N ALA A 580 -1.88 1.73 19.63
CA ALA A 580 -1.49 2.77 18.67
C ALA A 580 -0.05 3.29 18.87
N GLY A 581 0.79 2.55 19.61
CA GLY A 581 2.14 2.94 19.98
C GLY A 581 2.17 4.27 20.76
N ASP A 582 3.23 5.08 20.59
CA ASP A 582 3.39 6.37 21.28
C ASP A 582 2.42 7.49 20.85
N ALA A 583 1.27 7.15 20.25
CA ALA A 583 0.32 8.13 19.78
C ALA A 583 -0.30 8.83 21.00
N ALA A 584 0.03 10.11 21.19
CA ALA A 584 -0.35 10.88 22.38
C ALA A 584 -1.88 10.93 22.60
N ARG A 585 -2.66 11.00 21.51
CA ARG A 585 -4.13 10.99 21.56
C ARG A 585 -4.72 10.57 20.22
N LEU A 586 -5.72 9.71 20.27
CA LEU A 586 -6.55 9.35 19.12
C LEU A 586 -7.79 10.25 19.09
N SER A 587 -8.09 10.84 17.94
CA SER A 587 -9.26 11.69 17.73
C SER A 587 -9.97 11.34 16.42
N GLU A 588 -11.26 11.71 16.31
CA GLU A 588 -12.09 11.43 15.14
C GLU A 588 -12.01 9.95 14.71
N VAL A 589 -12.22 9.04 15.68
CA VAL A 589 -12.06 7.61 15.46
C VAL A 589 -13.29 7.02 14.79
N MET A 590 -13.07 6.21 13.75
CA MET A 590 -14.14 5.45 13.11
C MET A 590 -13.67 4.06 12.69
N LEU A 591 -14.63 3.14 12.58
CA LEU A 591 -14.46 1.89 11.88
C LEU A 591 -14.93 2.08 10.44
N ALA A 592 -14.02 1.89 9.49
CA ALA A 592 -14.31 1.96 8.07
C ALA A 592 -14.37 0.57 7.46
N THR A 593 -15.40 0.33 6.68
CA THR A 593 -15.60 -0.89 5.90
C THR A 593 -15.89 -0.47 4.47
N ARG A 594 -15.88 -1.42 3.53
CA ARG A 594 -16.40 -1.16 2.19
C ARG A 594 -17.86 -0.71 2.26
N ASP A 595 -18.72 -1.38 3.02
CA ASP A 595 -20.18 -1.15 3.03
C ASP A 595 -20.68 -0.04 3.97
N GLY A 596 -19.79 0.70 4.62
CA GLY A 596 -20.15 1.85 5.43
C GLY A 596 -19.15 2.15 6.54
N ARG A 597 -19.55 2.98 7.50
CA ARG A 597 -18.69 3.46 8.59
C ARG A 597 -19.43 3.48 9.91
N ILE A 598 -18.71 3.30 11.00
CA ILE A 598 -19.24 3.31 12.36
C ILE A 598 -18.40 4.25 13.22
N GLY A 599 -19.03 5.16 13.95
CA GLY A 599 -18.35 6.00 14.94
C GLY A 599 -17.83 5.16 16.11
N VAL A 600 -16.61 5.44 16.56
CA VAL A 600 -15.94 4.67 17.62
C VAL A 600 -15.59 5.58 18.79
N ASP A 601 -15.96 5.16 20.00
CA ASP A 601 -15.50 5.78 21.24
C ASP A 601 -14.29 5.04 21.78
N VAL A 602 -13.14 5.72 21.83
CA VAL A 602 -11.89 5.17 22.37
C VAL A 602 -11.60 5.82 23.72
N ARG A 603 -11.31 4.98 24.72
CA ARG A 603 -10.84 5.40 26.04
C ARG A 603 -9.32 5.59 26.05
N PRO A 604 -8.76 6.36 27.00
CA PRO A 604 -7.31 6.56 27.11
C PRO A 604 -6.49 5.28 27.31
N ASP A 605 -7.11 4.19 27.79
CA ASP A 605 -6.47 2.88 27.97
C ASP A 605 -6.43 2.02 26.69
N GLY A 606 -6.87 2.58 25.56
CA GLY A 606 -6.96 1.90 24.27
C GLY A 606 -8.18 0.99 24.12
N THR A 607 -9.05 0.86 25.13
CA THR A 607 -10.32 0.15 24.95
C THR A 607 -11.29 0.99 24.13
N PHE A 608 -12.08 0.35 23.27
CA PHE A 608 -13.03 1.06 22.43
C PHE A 608 -14.37 0.33 22.28
N VAL A 609 -15.40 1.10 21.92
CA VAL A 609 -16.73 0.60 21.59
C VAL A 609 -17.17 1.20 20.25
N ALA A 610 -17.60 0.35 19.33
CA ALA A 610 -18.26 0.74 18.10
C ALA A 610 -19.73 0.28 18.17
N SER A 611 -20.61 1.20 18.55
CA SER A 611 -22.03 0.90 18.74
C SER A 611 -22.72 0.63 17.41
N ALA A 612 -23.60 -0.36 17.37
CA ALA A 612 -24.44 -0.62 16.22
C ALA A 612 -25.41 0.54 15.89
N ASP A 613 -25.69 1.41 16.87
CA ASP A 613 -26.54 2.60 16.67
C ASP A 613 -25.78 3.81 16.09
N ARG A 614 -24.45 3.73 15.98
CA ARG A 614 -23.60 4.84 15.54
C ARG A 614 -23.05 4.64 14.12
N VAL A 615 -23.88 4.11 13.23
CA VAL A 615 -23.57 3.97 11.81
C VAL A 615 -23.67 5.34 11.14
N PHE A 616 -22.58 5.79 10.51
CA PHE A 616 -22.55 7.06 9.79
C PHE A 616 -23.27 6.96 8.45
N ASP A 617 -23.87 8.07 8.04
CA ASP A 617 -24.38 8.22 6.68
C ASP A 617 -23.23 8.26 5.65
N THR A 618 -23.57 8.04 4.37
CA THR A 618 -22.59 7.89 3.27
C THR A 618 -21.56 9.03 3.17
N ASP A 619 -21.95 10.26 3.49
CA ASP A 619 -21.08 11.45 3.45
C ASP A 619 -20.61 11.92 4.84
N GLN A 620 -20.95 11.17 5.89
CA GLN A 620 -20.56 11.47 7.26
C GLN A 620 -19.27 10.72 7.64
N TYR A 621 -18.32 11.45 8.20
CA TYR A 621 -17.03 10.93 8.66
C TYR A 621 -16.69 11.36 10.10
N VAL A 622 -17.45 12.31 10.64
CA VAL A 622 -17.29 12.84 12.01
C VAL A 622 -18.70 13.07 12.55
N GLU A 623 -18.91 12.81 13.84
CA GLU A 623 -20.22 12.90 14.48
C GLU A 623 -20.68 14.35 14.76
N ALA A 624 -19.75 15.29 14.90
CA ALA A 624 -20.05 16.64 15.37
C ALA A 624 -20.83 17.50 14.35
N GLY A 625 -21.90 18.13 14.82
CA GLY A 625 -22.71 19.08 14.02
C GLY A 625 -22.03 20.43 13.75
N PHE A 626 -21.04 20.82 14.55
CA PHE A 626 -20.18 21.98 14.31
C PHE A 626 -18.72 21.53 14.38
N LEU A 627 -17.97 21.74 13.29
CA LEU A 627 -16.59 21.29 13.16
C LEU A 627 -15.63 22.46 13.37
N ALA A 628 -14.58 22.26 14.17
CA ALA A 628 -13.45 23.18 14.15
C ALA A 628 -12.69 23.08 12.81
N ASP A 629 -11.96 24.14 12.43
CA ASP A 629 -11.21 24.19 11.16
C ASP A 629 -10.31 22.96 10.95
N GLU A 630 -9.64 22.51 12.01
CA GLU A 630 -8.80 21.31 11.98
C GLU A 630 -9.61 20.03 11.74
N GLN A 631 -10.79 19.91 12.36
CA GLN A 631 -11.68 18.77 12.17
C GLN A 631 -12.25 18.74 10.75
N ASP A 632 -12.56 19.89 10.14
CA ASP A 632 -12.99 19.93 8.75
C ASP A 632 -11.87 19.56 7.77
N ARG A 633 -10.63 20.01 8.01
CA ARG A 633 -9.45 19.58 7.22
C ARG A 633 -9.28 18.06 7.26
N ARG A 634 -9.31 17.48 8.47
CA ARG A 634 -9.21 16.03 8.70
C ARG A 634 -10.37 15.27 8.06
N ARG A 635 -11.61 15.77 8.19
CA ARG A 635 -12.81 15.22 7.55
C ARG A 635 -12.65 15.12 6.03
N ARG A 636 -12.15 16.18 5.39
CA ARG A 636 -11.95 16.26 3.93
C ARG A 636 -10.85 15.32 3.41
N ALA A 637 -9.98 14.81 4.29
CA ALA A 637 -8.95 13.84 3.92
C ALA A 637 -9.45 12.39 3.95
N PHE A 638 -10.49 12.05 4.71
CA PHE A 638 -11.00 10.68 4.78
C PHE A 638 -11.44 10.07 3.44
N PRO A 639 -12.23 10.75 2.58
CA PRO A 639 -12.65 10.18 1.30
C PRO A 639 -11.45 9.76 0.44
N LEU A 640 -10.43 10.63 0.34
CA LEU A 640 -9.20 10.38 -0.41
C LEU A 640 -8.47 9.12 0.07
N VAL A 641 -8.43 8.88 1.38
CA VAL A 641 -7.75 7.72 1.97
C VAL A 641 -8.58 6.46 1.82
N LEU A 642 -9.89 6.55 2.04
CA LEU A 642 -10.80 5.42 1.92
C LEU A 642 -10.91 4.92 0.48
N ASP A 643 -10.94 5.80 -0.51
CA ASP A 643 -10.93 5.44 -1.93
C ASP A 643 -9.66 4.63 -2.28
N ARG A 644 -8.52 4.92 -1.63
CA ARG A 644 -7.27 4.18 -1.82
C ARG A 644 -7.23 2.84 -1.07
N LEU A 645 -7.73 2.81 0.18
CA LEU A 645 -7.66 1.62 1.04
C LEU A 645 -8.73 0.58 0.68
N LEU A 646 -9.91 1.03 0.25
CA LEU A 646 -11.09 0.22 -0.02
C LEU A 646 -11.38 0.09 -1.53
N ASP A 647 -10.33 0.03 -2.35
CA ASP A 647 -10.44 -0.12 -3.81
C ASP A 647 -11.07 -1.48 -4.20
N VAL A 648 -11.31 -1.69 -5.50
CA VAL A 648 -12.01 -2.86 -6.07
C VAL A 648 -11.43 -4.19 -5.57
N ASP A 649 -10.11 -4.25 -5.41
CA ASP A 649 -9.35 -5.43 -4.96
C ASP A 649 -9.29 -5.61 -3.43
N TRP A 650 -9.97 -4.76 -2.66
CA TRP A 650 -10.03 -4.85 -1.20
C TRP A 650 -10.64 -6.18 -0.73
N ASN A 651 -10.09 -6.70 0.36
CA ASN A 651 -10.26 -8.07 0.82
C ASN A 651 -11.34 -8.32 1.88
N GLY A 652 -12.14 -7.32 2.24
CA GLY A 652 -13.15 -7.49 3.29
C GLY A 652 -12.74 -6.98 4.66
N VAL A 653 -11.44 -6.71 4.91
CA VAL A 653 -10.94 -6.39 6.26
C VAL A 653 -11.23 -4.94 6.65
N PRO A 654 -12.04 -4.69 7.70
CA PRO A 654 -12.31 -3.33 8.18
C PRO A 654 -11.05 -2.66 8.73
N PHE A 655 -11.04 -1.32 8.70
CA PHE A 655 -9.98 -0.51 9.28
C PHE A 655 -10.51 0.33 10.45
N LEU A 656 -9.84 0.24 11.60
CA LEU A 656 -9.98 1.25 12.64
C LEU A 656 -9.09 2.44 12.26
N MET A 657 -9.71 3.59 12.02
CA MET A 657 -9.04 4.80 11.57
C MET A 657 -9.11 5.87 12.65
N ALA A 658 -8.00 6.58 12.87
CA ALA A 658 -7.91 7.62 13.90
C ALA A 658 -6.89 8.70 13.53
N TRP A 659 -7.22 9.96 13.78
CA TRP A 659 -6.26 11.07 13.68
C TRP A 659 -5.40 11.18 14.94
N THR A 660 -4.18 11.66 14.74
CA THR A 660 -3.23 12.01 15.80
C THR A 660 -2.64 13.39 15.54
N ASP A 661 -2.34 14.09 16.64
CA ASP A 661 -2.03 15.51 16.63
C ASP A 661 -0.62 15.87 16.15
N GLU A 662 0.30 14.90 16.03
CA GLU A 662 1.66 15.14 15.59
C GLU A 662 2.04 14.29 14.36
N PRO A 663 2.65 14.90 13.33
CA PRO A 663 3.21 14.16 12.21
C PRO A 663 4.47 13.40 12.67
N ARG A 664 4.39 12.07 12.67
CA ARG A 664 5.55 11.18 12.81
C ARG A 664 6.38 11.20 11.53
N VAL A 665 7.26 12.18 11.42
CA VAL A 665 8.17 12.31 10.28
C VAL A 665 9.52 11.71 10.65
N GLY A 666 9.90 10.62 10.00
CA GLY A 666 11.20 9.95 10.21
C GLY A 666 12.37 10.61 9.49
N PHE A 667 12.29 11.91 9.21
CA PHE A 667 13.34 12.68 8.54
C PHE A 667 13.86 13.81 9.44
N GLU A 668 15.15 14.08 9.30
CA GLU A 668 15.83 15.22 9.87
C GLU A 668 15.78 16.42 8.92
N PHE A 669 15.55 17.61 9.49
CA PHE A 669 15.51 18.88 8.78
C PHE A 669 16.38 19.92 9.50
N ASP A 670 16.51 21.12 8.91
CA ASP A 670 17.22 22.24 9.54
C ASP A 670 16.65 22.58 10.93
N GLU A 671 17.54 22.95 11.86
CA GLU A 671 17.19 23.36 13.22
C GLU A 671 16.24 24.58 13.23
N GLY A 672 15.31 24.61 14.19
CA GLY A 672 14.37 25.71 14.36
C GLY A 672 13.16 25.70 13.42
N ARG A 673 13.02 24.73 12.51
CA ARG A 673 11.79 24.57 11.71
C ARG A 673 10.63 24.05 12.55
N LYS A 674 9.52 24.79 12.59
CA LYS A 674 8.29 24.33 13.24
C LYS A 674 7.65 23.19 12.44
N ARG A 675 7.31 22.08 13.10
CA ARG A 675 6.59 20.95 12.51
C ARG A 675 5.09 21.15 12.69
N LEU A 676 4.33 21.04 11.61
CA LEU A 676 2.88 21.22 11.54
C LEU A 676 2.26 20.05 10.78
N GLY A 677 0.96 19.82 10.98
CA GLY A 677 0.20 18.84 10.21
C GLY A 677 -0.46 17.78 11.07
N ALA A 678 -0.80 16.65 10.47
CA ALA A 678 -1.56 15.58 11.12
C ALA A 678 -1.23 14.20 10.53
N SER A 679 -1.35 13.16 11.35
CA SER A 679 -1.24 11.77 10.88
C SER A 679 -2.56 11.03 11.05
N LEU A 680 -2.97 10.34 10.00
CA LEU A 680 -4.08 9.39 10.04
C LEU A 680 -3.54 7.98 10.20
N LEU A 681 -3.88 7.30 11.30
CA LEU A 681 -3.63 5.87 11.46
C LEU A 681 -4.76 5.09 10.79
N ALA A 682 -4.40 4.03 10.08
CA ALA A 682 -5.30 3.02 9.54
C ALA A 682 -4.81 1.65 10.00
N ILE A 683 -5.53 1.03 10.93
CA ILE A 683 -5.16 -0.25 11.55
C ILE A 683 -6.19 -1.30 11.12
N PRO A 684 -5.78 -2.38 10.41
CA PRO A 684 -6.68 -3.49 10.10
C PRO A 684 -7.30 -4.06 11.38
N LEU A 685 -8.62 -4.24 11.40
CA LEU A 685 -9.34 -4.80 12.53
C LEU A 685 -9.37 -6.32 12.42
N ALA A 686 -8.83 -7.00 13.43
CA ALA A 686 -9.01 -8.44 13.60
C ALA A 686 -10.23 -8.72 14.50
N PHE A 687 -11.03 -9.71 14.12
CA PHE A 687 -12.17 -10.16 14.92
C PHE A 687 -11.80 -11.39 15.75
N ASP A 688 -12.05 -11.30 17.05
CA ASP A 688 -11.99 -12.47 17.93
C ASP A 688 -13.39 -13.10 18.02
N ARG A 689 -13.45 -14.43 17.97
CA ARG A 689 -14.73 -15.16 18.06
C ARG A 689 -15.35 -14.99 19.47
N PRO A 690 -16.62 -14.56 19.58
CA PRO A 690 -17.31 -14.52 20.86
C PRO A 690 -17.55 -15.92 21.44
N ALA A 691 -17.68 -16.02 22.76
CA ALA A 691 -17.96 -17.30 23.42
C ALA A 691 -19.31 -17.91 22.92
N PRO A 692 -19.43 -19.24 22.83
CA PRO A 692 -20.71 -19.88 22.51
C PRO A 692 -21.83 -19.43 23.44
N GLY A 693 -23.02 -19.24 22.89
CA GLY A 693 -24.21 -18.76 23.60
C GLY A 693 -24.29 -17.23 23.76
N THR A 694 -23.28 -16.48 23.31
CA THR A 694 -23.29 -15.00 23.36
C THR A 694 -24.29 -14.44 22.34
N ASP A 695 -25.11 -13.48 22.78
CA ASP A 695 -25.96 -12.70 21.89
C ASP A 695 -25.14 -11.56 21.27
N VAL A 696 -25.24 -11.42 19.94
CA VAL A 696 -24.48 -10.44 19.17
C VAL A 696 -25.39 -9.59 18.29
N ARG A 697 -25.02 -8.32 18.13
CA ARG A 697 -25.64 -7.38 17.21
C ARG A 697 -24.63 -6.99 16.14
N ILE A 698 -24.97 -7.24 14.88
CA ILE A 698 -24.11 -7.06 13.72
C ILE A 698 -24.59 -5.81 12.96
N PRO A 699 -23.81 -4.71 12.98
CA PRO A 699 -24.18 -3.48 12.31
C PRO A 699 -24.05 -3.60 10.79
N SER A 700 -24.83 -2.81 10.06
CA SER A 700 -24.92 -2.90 8.59
C SER A 700 -23.60 -2.78 7.83
N PRO A 701 -22.61 -1.95 8.24
CA PRO A 701 -21.33 -1.90 7.53
C PRO A 701 -20.53 -3.21 7.57
N LEU A 702 -20.84 -4.12 8.50
CA LEU A 702 -20.18 -5.42 8.66
C LEU A 702 -20.97 -6.57 8.02
N LEU A 703 -21.99 -6.26 7.23
CA LEU A 703 -22.83 -7.21 6.51
C LEU A 703 -22.73 -6.95 5.00
N PRO A 704 -21.60 -7.32 4.36
CA PRO A 704 -21.43 -7.15 2.93
C PRO A 704 -22.51 -7.92 2.17
N PHE A 705 -22.98 -7.33 1.07
CA PHE A 705 -24.04 -7.93 0.27
C PHE A 705 -23.75 -7.91 -1.22
N ARG A 706 -24.30 -8.92 -1.91
CA ARG A 706 -24.24 -9.04 -3.37
C ARG A 706 -25.59 -9.40 -3.95
N ALA A 707 -25.83 -8.96 -5.19
CA ALA A 707 -26.97 -9.43 -5.94
C ALA A 707 -26.80 -10.93 -6.27
N VAL A 708 -27.85 -11.70 -6.08
CA VAL A 708 -27.92 -13.13 -6.43
C VAL A 708 -29.04 -13.36 -7.43
N ASN A 709 -29.09 -14.55 -8.02
CA ASN A 709 -30.22 -14.92 -8.87
C ASN A 709 -31.50 -14.96 -8.03
N GLN A 710 -32.60 -14.69 -8.73
CA GLN A 710 -33.93 -14.86 -8.19
C GLN A 710 -34.18 -16.35 -7.90
N PRO A 711 -35.13 -16.69 -7.01
CA PRO A 711 -35.41 -18.08 -6.65
C PRO A 711 -35.86 -18.97 -7.82
N ASP A 712 -36.39 -18.36 -8.88
CA ASP A 712 -36.76 -19.02 -10.15
C ASP A 712 -35.56 -19.25 -11.09
N GLY A 713 -34.35 -18.88 -10.68
CA GLY A 713 -33.10 -18.98 -11.44
C GLY A 713 -32.83 -17.80 -12.38
N ASN A 714 -33.77 -16.86 -12.53
CA ASN A 714 -33.56 -15.68 -13.37
C ASN A 714 -32.55 -14.70 -12.73
N PRO A 715 -31.79 -13.94 -13.54
CA PRO A 715 -30.91 -12.92 -12.99
C PRO A 715 -31.71 -11.82 -12.29
N SER A 716 -31.16 -11.28 -11.20
CA SER A 716 -31.70 -10.07 -10.58
C SER A 716 -31.58 -8.88 -11.53
N SER A 717 -32.54 -7.95 -11.44
CA SER A 717 -32.49 -6.67 -12.12
C SER A 717 -31.26 -5.87 -11.66
N PRO A 718 -30.58 -5.13 -12.55
CA PRO A 718 -29.36 -4.38 -12.22
C PRO A 718 -29.68 -3.06 -11.49
N VAL A 719 -30.48 -3.14 -10.43
CA VAL A 719 -30.83 -2.02 -9.54
C VAL A 719 -29.63 -1.64 -8.67
N TRP A 720 -28.81 -2.63 -8.29
CA TRP A 720 -27.54 -2.45 -7.59
C TRP A 720 -26.38 -2.76 -8.54
N SER A 721 -25.41 -1.85 -8.66
CA SER A 721 -24.15 -2.12 -9.37
C SER A 721 -23.08 -2.50 -8.37
N ALA A 722 -22.72 -3.79 -8.25
CA ALA A 722 -21.66 -4.22 -7.32
C ALA A 722 -20.27 -3.62 -7.65
N ARG A 723 -20.01 -3.33 -8.93
CA ARG A 723 -18.75 -2.72 -9.38
C ARG A 723 -18.63 -1.24 -8.99
N ARG A 724 -19.71 -0.47 -9.20
CA ARG A 724 -19.73 0.97 -8.88
C ARG A 724 -20.17 1.24 -7.44
N ARG A 725 -20.79 0.25 -6.80
CA ARG A 725 -21.39 0.31 -5.46
C ARG A 725 -22.42 1.42 -5.34
N GLU A 726 -23.21 1.52 -6.40
CA GLU A 726 -24.21 2.57 -6.57
C GLU A 726 -25.54 1.94 -6.98
N TRP A 727 -26.58 2.41 -6.31
CA TRP A 727 -27.96 2.19 -6.70
C TRP A 727 -28.28 2.95 -7.99
N GLN A 728 -28.79 2.22 -8.98
CA GLN A 728 -29.09 2.76 -10.31
C GLN A 728 -30.49 3.37 -10.33
N ASN A 729 -30.65 4.46 -11.10
CA ASN A 729 -31.96 5.01 -11.41
C ASN A 729 -32.75 4.03 -12.28
N ARG A 730 -34.02 3.81 -11.96
CA ARG A 730 -34.92 2.92 -12.67
C ARG A 730 -36.21 3.65 -13.06
N THR A 731 -36.75 3.30 -14.22
CA THR A 731 -38.06 3.77 -14.70
C THR A 731 -39.05 2.62 -14.91
N THR A 732 -38.60 1.39 -14.70
CA THR A 732 -39.38 0.15 -14.90
C THR A 732 -39.49 -0.63 -13.59
N ALA A 733 -40.49 -1.52 -13.53
CA ALA A 733 -40.52 -2.58 -12.53
C ALA A 733 -39.18 -3.34 -12.52
N SER A 734 -38.71 -3.67 -11.32
CA SER A 734 -37.43 -4.34 -11.10
C SER A 734 -37.54 -5.28 -9.90
N ALA A 735 -36.95 -6.45 -10.03
CA ALA A 735 -36.83 -7.44 -8.96
C ALA A 735 -35.36 -7.66 -8.62
N LEU A 736 -34.98 -7.53 -7.35
CA LEU A 736 -33.62 -7.62 -6.87
C LEU A 736 -33.56 -8.58 -5.68
N TRP A 737 -32.65 -9.53 -5.72
CA TRP A 737 -32.37 -10.41 -4.59
C TRP A 737 -30.94 -10.18 -4.10
N LEU A 738 -30.81 -9.93 -2.80
CA LEU A 738 -29.55 -9.63 -2.14
C LEU A 738 -29.22 -10.71 -1.12
N ARG A 739 -27.98 -11.18 -1.16
CA ARG A 739 -27.41 -12.06 -0.14
C ARG A 739 -26.47 -11.27 0.75
N PHE A 740 -26.80 -11.19 2.04
CA PHE A 740 -25.99 -10.56 3.09
C PHE A 740 -25.15 -11.63 3.78
N GLN A 741 -23.84 -11.42 3.85
CA GLN A 741 -22.89 -12.37 4.41
C GLN A 741 -22.55 -12.00 5.86
N LEU A 742 -22.69 -12.95 6.79
CA LEU A 742 -22.20 -12.75 8.15
C LEU A 742 -20.66 -12.85 8.19
N PRO A 743 -19.99 -12.08 9.08
CA PRO A 743 -18.58 -12.28 9.39
C PRO A 743 -18.31 -13.75 9.77
N ARG A 744 -17.30 -14.35 9.13
CA ARG A 744 -16.95 -15.77 9.28
C ARG A 744 -16.63 -16.14 10.73
N GLU A 745 -16.10 -15.20 11.51
CA GLU A 745 -15.74 -15.38 12.91
C GLU A 745 -16.95 -15.64 13.81
N LEU A 746 -18.17 -15.32 13.35
CA LEU A 746 -19.41 -15.62 14.04
C LEU A 746 -19.95 -17.02 13.72
N LEU A 747 -19.57 -17.62 12.59
CA LEU A 747 -20.14 -18.89 12.12
C LEU A 747 -19.57 -20.12 12.84
N PRO A 748 -20.38 -21.10 13.30
CA PRO A 748 -21.83 -21.15 13.18
C PRO A 748 -22.56 -20.19 14.16
N ALA A 749 -23.65 -19.59 13.69
CA ALA A 749 -24.53 -18.71 14.47
C ALA A 749 -26.00 -18.92 14.05
N GLU A 750 -26.94 -18.66 14.97
CA GLU A 750 -28.38 -18.65 14.71
C GLU A 750 -28.90 -17.21 14.69
N LEU A 751 -29.57 -16.79 13.61
CA LEU A 751 -30.19 -15.47 13.55
C LEU A 751 -31.43 -15.43 14.44
N THR A 752 -31.50 -14.42 15.31
CA THR A 752 -32.59 -14.22 16.27
C THR A 752 -33.57 -13.13 15.86
N GLY A 753 -33.14 -12.21 14.99
CA GLY A 753 -33.91 -11.06 14.52
C GLY A 753 -33.05 -10.13 13.64
N GLY A 754 -33.66 -9.10 13.08
CA GLY A 754 -32.91 -8.06 12.35
C GLY A 754 -33.76 -6.83 12.06
N ARG A 755 -33.11 -5.76 11.60
CA ARG A 755 -33.77 -4.50 11.25
C ARG A 755 -33.29 -4.06 9.88
N LEU A 756 -34.23 -3.89 8.95
CA LEU A 756 -33.96 -3.41 7.60
C LEU A 756 -34.43 -1.95 7.48
N THR A 757 -33.56 -1.07 7.02
CA THR A 757 -33.89 0.33 6.69
C THR A 757 -33.58 0.58 5.23
N ILE A 758 -34.57 1.08 4.48
CA ILE A 758 -34.45 1.39 3.05
C ILE A 758 -34.84 2.85 2.84
N GLN A 759 -33.98 3.59 2.14
CA GLN A 759 -34.28 4.96 1.72
C GLN A 759 -34.54 5.00 0.22
N VAL A 760 -35.66 5.56 -0.20
CA VAL A 760 -36.07 5.60 -1.60
C VAL A 760 -36.48 7.00 -2.03
N THR A 761 -36.19 7.34 -3.29
CA THR A 761 -36.52 8.61 -3.93
C THR A 761 -37.24 8.38 -5.25
N GLY A 762 -38.16 9.28 -5.60
CA GLY A 762 -38.99 9.16 -6.81
C GLY A 762 -40.22 8.26 -6.62
N PRO A 763 -41.15 8.23 -7.59
CA PRO A 763 -42.41 7.50 -7.47
C PRO A 763 -42.23 6.01 -7.81
N VAL A 764 -42.05 5.18 -6.79
CA VAL A 764 -41.87 3.72 -6.93
C VAL A 764 -43.19 2.99 -7.23
N MET A 765 -44.35 3.62 -6.97
CA MET A 765 -45.70 3.01 -7.03
C MET A 765 -45.95 1.93 -5.98
N ARG A 766 -45.18 0.85 -6.00
CA ARG A 766 -45.29 -0.29 -5.09
C ARG A 766 -43.91 -0.91 -4.87
N MET A 767 -43.60 -1.26 -3.62
CA MET A 767 -42.40 -1.98 -3.24
C MET A 767 -42.74 -3.11 -2.27
N GLU A 768 -42.21 -4.31 -2.48
CA GLU A 768 -42.52 -5.49 -1.68
C GLU A 768 -41.23 -6.21 -1.29
N LEU A 769 -41.12 -6.59 -0.02
CA LEU A 769 -39.98 -7.32 0.57
C LEU A 769 -40.32 -8.81 0.64
N PHE A 770 -39.36 -9.67 0.30
CA PHE A 770 -39.50 -11.12 0.31
C PHE A 770 -38.38 -11.78 1.12
N GLY A 771 -38.69 -12.91 1.74
CA GLY A 771 -37.73 -13.83 2.35
C GLY A 771 -37.81 -15.22 1.73
N LEU A 772 -36.82 -16.06 2.04
CA LEU A 772 -36.81 -17.46 1.65
C LEU A 772 -37.08 -18.34 2.85
N ARG A 773 -37.94 -19.35 2.68
CA ARG A 773 -38.25 -20.34 3.72
C ARG A 773 -37.64 -21.70 3.33
N GLN A 774 -36.97 -22.36 4.28
CA GLN A 774 -36.49 -23.75 4.11
C GLN A 774 -37.65 -24.76 4.04
N PRO A 775 -37.45 -25.93 3.39
CA PRO A 775 -36.16 -26.51 2.97
C PRO A 775 -35.67 -26.12 1.56
N ASP A 776 -36.51 -25.53 0.70
CA ASP A 776 -36.19 -25.47 -0.73
C ASP A 776 -35.36 -24.23 -1.15
N LEU A 777 -35.26 -23.18 -0.31
CA LEU A 777 -34.66 -21.86 -0.67
C LEU A 777 -35.13 -21.28 -2.02
N ALA A 778 -36.13 -21.88 -2.66
CA ALA A 778 -36.68 -21.54 -3.97
C ALA A 778 -38.06 -20.88 -3.85
N THR A 779 -38.68 -20.93 -2.67
CA THR A 779 -40.01 -20.34 -2.44
C THR A 779 -39.87 -18.97 -1.78
N ALA A 780 -40.15 -17.91 -2.55
CA ALA A 780 -40.26 -16.55 -2.05
C ALA A 780 -41.55 -16.35 -1.23
N VAL A 781 -41.42 -15.83 -0.02
CA VAL A 781 -42.54 -15.49 0.87
C VAL A 781 -42.56 -13.96 1.06
N PRO A 782 -43.69 -13.28 0.74
CA PRO A 782 -43.79 -11.84 0.98
C PRO A 782 -43.78 -11.55 2.49
N ILE A 783 -42.97 -10.57 2.88
CA ILE A 783 -42.74 -10.14 4.25
C ILE A 783 -43.50 -8.84 4.54
N GLU A 784 -43.34 -7.84 3.66
CA GLU A 784 -43.85 -6.48 3.88
C GLU A 784 -44.16 -5.81 2.53
N LEU A 785 -45.19 -4.96 2.50
CA LEU A 785 -45.65 -4.26 1.30
C LEU A 785 -45.79 -2.75 1.56
N TRP A 786 -45.08 -1.94 0.78
CA TRP A 786 -45.19 -0.48 0.78
C TRP A 786 -45.85 0.05 -0.49
N ASN A 787 -46.84 0.93 -0.31
CA ASN A 787 -47.51 1.67 -1.39
C ASN A 787 -46.94 3.07 -1.50
N ASN A 788 -46.46 3.46 -2.68
CA ASN A 788 -45.80 4.73 -2.98
C ASN A 788 -44.69 5.11 -1.96
N PRO A 789 -43.72 4.23 -1.66
CA PRO A 789 -42.67 4.56 -0.69
C PRO A 789 -41.76 5.70 -1.19
N VAL A 790 -41.64 6.75 -0.38
CA VAL A 790 -40.72 7.88 -0.58
C VAL A 790 -40.16 8.28 0.78
N GLY A 791 -38.84 8.42 0.87
CA GLY A 791 -38.14 8.68 2.13
C GLY A 791 -37.59 7.40 2.75
N SER A 792 -37.42 7.41 4.07
CA SER A 792 -36.83 6.31 4.82
C SER A 792 -37.90 5.42 5.45
N HIS A 793 -37.78 4.11 5.25
CA HIS A 793 -38.69 3.09 5.77
C HIS A 793 -37.90 2.06 6.56
N THR A 794 -38.38 1.71 7.76
CA THR A 794 -37.74 0.72 8.64
C THR A 794 -38.70 -0.43 8.92
N PHE A 795 -38.17 -1.65 8.89
CA PHE A 795 -38.90 -2.89 9.13
C PHE A 795 -38.12 -3.81 10.07
N GLU A 796 -38.82 -4.45 11.01
CA GLU A 796 -38.25 -5.40 11.97
C GLU A 796 -38.49 -6.84 11.50
N LEU A 797 -37.41 -7.55 11.20
CA LEU A 797 -37.41 -8.96 10.84
C LEU A 797 -37.49 -9.81 12.12
N ALA A 798 -38.69 -10.22 12.51
CA ALA A 798 -38.93 -11.04 13.70
C ALA A 798 -39.10 -12.54 13.41
N ASP A 799 -39.55 -12.92 12.21
CA ASP A 799 -39.80 -14.32 11.85
C ASP A 799 -38.49 -15.05 11.50
N ARG A 800 -37.98 -15.84 12.46
CA ARG A 800 -36.76 -16.65 12.31
C ARG A 800 -36.84 -17.66 11.16
N SER A 801 -38.04 -18.10 10.76
CA SER A 801 -38.20 -19.05 9.66
C SER A 801 -37.79 -18.46 8.30
N LEU A 802 -37.70 -17.13 8.20
CA LEU A 802 -37.32 -16.38 7.00
C LEU A 802 -35.88 -15.85 7.05
N MET A 803 -35.14 -16.11 8.14
CA MET A 803 -33.78 -15.65 8.39
C MET A 803 -32.82 -16.83 8.59
N GLN A 804 -32.97 -17.88 7.81
CA GLN A 804 -32.07 -19.02 7.90
C GLN A 804 -30.81 -18.77 7.07
N LEU A 805 -29.66 -19.13 7.63
CA LEU A 805 -28.38 -19.03 6.95
C LEU A 805 -28.24 -20.16 5.94
N ASP A 806 -27.69 -19.86 4.77
CA ASP A 806 -27.21 -20.88 3.84
C ASP A 806 -25.93 -21.57 4.36
N GLU A 807 -25.46 -22.61 3.66
CA GLU A 807 -24.25 -23.37 4.04
C GLU A 807 -23.01 -22.48 4.19
N ALA A 808 -22.95 -21.37 3.47
CA ALA A 808 -21.86 -20.39 3.51
C ALA A 808 -22.12 -19.26 4.52
N GLY A 809 -23.16 -19.35 5.36
CA GLY A 809 -23.46 -18.40 6.43
C GLY A 809 -24.06 -17.07 5.97
N GLY A 810 -24.73 -17.03 4.82
CA GLY A 810 -25.41 -15.85 4.30
C GLY A 810 -26.93 -15.92 4.43
N VAL A 811 -27.59 -14.76 4.51
CA VAL A 811 -29.06 -14.62 4.49
C VAL A 811 -29.50 -13.90 3.21
N VAL A 812 -30.58 -14.35 2.59
CA VAL A 812 -31.07 -13.85 1.31
C VAL A 812 -32.43 -13.16 1.47
N LEU A 813 -32.54 -11.93 0.96
CA LEU A 813 -33.78 -11.16 0.93
C LEU A 813 -34.06 -10.65 -0.49
N GLY A 814 -35.33 -10.66 -0.89
CA GLY A 814 -35.81 -10.16 -2.17
C GLY A 814 -36.53 -8.84 -2.04
N LEU A 815 -36.43 -7.99 -3.05
CA LEU A 815 -37.15 -6.73 -3.16
C LEU A 815 -37.71 -6.58 -4.58
N THR A 816 -39.01 -6.38 -4.71
CA THR A 816 -39.62 -5.93 -5.96
C THR A 816 -40.04 -4.46 -5.82
N ALA A 817 -39.85 -3.68 -6.88
CA ALA A 817 -40.13 -2.25 -6.89
C ALA A 817 -40.58 -1.80 -8.28
N GLY A 818 -41.51 -0.85 -8.36
CA GLY A 818 -41.99 -0.30 -9.64
C GLY A 818 -43.19 -1.01 -10.25
N GLU A 819 -43.88 -1.89 -9.51
CA GLU A 819 -45.13 -2.51 -9.97
C GLU A 819 -46.30 -1.52 -9.91
N ASN A 820 -47.10 -1.44 -10.98
CA ASN A 820 -48.29 -0.60 -11.03
C ASN A 820 -49.51 -1.40 -10.54
N PRO A 821 -50.16 -1.06 -9.40
CA PRO A 821 -51.15 -1.96 -8.80
C PRO A 821 -52.44 -2.14 -9.61
N LYS A 822 -52.74 -1.31 -10.61
CA LYS A 822 -53.93 -1.44 -11.48
C LYS A 822 -53.69 -0.81 -12.85
N LEU A 823 -53.49 -1.64 -13.88
CA LEU A 823 -54.03 -1.33 -15.20
C LEU A 823 -55.52 -1.71 -15.16
N SER A 824 -56.35 -0.87 -14.52
CA SER A 824 -57.80 -0.97 -14.66
C SER A 824 -58.17 -0.24 -15.94
N ASP A 825 -58.49 -1.00 -17.00
CA ASP A 825 -59.42 -0.73 -18.12
C ASP A 825 -59.72 0.72 -18.56
N ASP A 826 -58.79 1.66 -18.48
CA ASP A 826 -58.93 3.00 -19.03
C ASP A 826 -57.88 3.28 -20.13
N PRO A 827 -58.25 3.21 -21.42
CA PRO A 827 -57.36 3.44 -22.55
C PRO A 827 -56.89 4.89 -22.71
N GLN A 828 -57.33 5.83 -21.85
CA GLN A 828 -57.07 7.26 -21.97
C GLN A 828 -56.20 7.87 -20.86
N ALA A 829 -55.58 7.07 -20.00
CA ALA A 829 -54.56 7.58 -19.08
C ALA A 829 -53.30 8.00 -19.88
N ASP A 830 -53.15 9.31 -20.07
CA ASP A 830 -52.00 9.98 -20.68
C ASP A 830 -50.68 9.41 -20.14
N VAL A 831 -49.91 8.74 -21.01
CA VAL A 831 -48.62 8.12 -20.67
C VAL A 831 -47.58 9.23 -20.55
N SER A 832 -47.69 9.99 -19.47
CA SER A 832 -46.60 10.82 -18.98
C SER A 832 -45.37 9.92 -18.77
N LYS A 833 -44.20 10.35 -19.27
CA LYS A 833 -42.95 9.56 -19.20
C LYS A 833 -42.77 9.00 -17.79
N PRO A 834 -42.46 7.69 -17.62
CA PRO A 834 -42.29 7.11 -16.29
C PRO A 834 -41.20 7.88 -15.53
N SER A 835 -41.58 8.44 -14.40
CA SER A 835 -40.67 9.21 -13.56
C SER A 835 -39.65 8.27 -12.91
N PRO A 836 -38.36 8.65 -12.89
CA PRO A 836 -37.32 7.79 -12.34
C PRO A 836 -37.47 7.64 -10.83
N TRP A 837 -37.24 6.43 -10.33
CA TRP A 837 -37.09 6.11 -8.92
C TRP A 837 -35.72 5.50 -8.65
N ARG A 838 -35.25 5.60 -7.41
CA ARG A 838 -33.96 5.08 -6.97
C ARG A 838 -33.96 4.81 -5.48
N ILE A 839 -33.44 3.64 -5.08
CA ILE A 839 -32.99 3.38 -3.71
C ILE A 839 -31.74 4.22 -3.47
N VAL A 840 -31.71 5.03 -2.43
CA VAL A 840 -30.56 5.87 -2.08
C VAL A 840 -29.63 5.12 -1.15
N ASP A 841 -30.21 4.39 -0.21
CA ASP A 841 -29.49 3.65 0.82
C ASP A 841 -30.29 2.42 1.27
N LEU A 842 -29.58 1.37 1.69
CA LEU A 842 -30.14 0.15 2.26
C LEU A 842 -29.21 -0.33 3.38
N ARG A 843 -29.74 -0.41 4.60
CA ARG A 843 -29.02 -0.89 5.79
C ARG A 843 -29.76 -2.05 6.41
N ILE A 844 -29.07 -3.18 6.59
CA ILE A 844 -29.57 -4.28 7.39
C ILE A 844 -28.72 -4.44 8.64
N GLU A 845 -29.36 -4.54 9.79
CA GLU A 845 -28.75 -4.95 11.03
C GLU A 845 -29.27 -6.33 11.39
N LEU A 846 -28.39 -7.22 11.84
CA LEU A 846 -28.78 -8.57 12.25
C LEU A 846 -28.44 -8.81 13.71
N THR A 847 -29.29 -9.56 14.39
CA THR A 847 -29.03 -10.06 15.75
C THR A 847 -28.94 -11.57 15.70
N ALA A 848 -27.91 -12.12 16.32
CA ALA A 848 -27.62 -13.54 16.27
C ALA A 848 -27.18 -14.07 17.63
N LYS A 849 -27.26 -15.39 17.80
CA LYS A 849 -26.70 -16.10 18.93
C LYS A 849 -25.60 -17.03 18.44
N ILE A 850 -24.43 -16.96 19.06
CA ILE A 850 -23.28 -17.78 18.65
C ILE A 850 -23.50 -19.23 19.05
N SER A 851 -23.38 -20.14 18.10
CA SER A 851 -23.51 -21.56 18.35
C SER A 851 -22.16 -22.14 18.79
N GLY A 852 -22.21 -23.16 19.65
CA GLY A 852 -21.05 -24.02 19.89
C GLY A 852 -20.66 -24.72 18.59
N ALA A 853 -19.37 -24.89 18.33
CA ALA A 853 -18.94 -25.73 17.23
C ALA A 853 -19.54 -27.13 17.46
N ALA A 854 -20.43 -27.58 16.57
CA ALA A 854 -20.89 -28.96 16.62
C ALA A 854 -19.67 -29.85 16.39
N ASP A 855 -19.45 -30.81 17.30
CA ASP A 855 -18.45 -31.87 17.17
C ASP A 855 -18.86 -32.81 16.02
N GLU A 856 -18.75 -32.36 14.76
CA GLU A 856 -19.04 -33.18 13.58
C GLU A 856 -18.00 -34.30 13.37
N ARG A 857 -16.94 -34.34 14.17
CA ARG A 857 -15.97 -35.46 14.17
C ARG A 857 -16.46 -36.71 14.90
N ALA A 858 -17.55 -36.64 15.67
CA ALA A 858 -18.07 -37.82 16.38
C ALA A 858 -19.05 -38.67 15.56
N ALA A 859 -19.70 -38.10 14.52
CA ALA A 859 -20.69 -38.83 13.72
C ALA A 859 -20.10 -39.57 12.50
N SER A 860 -18.96 -39.11 11.96
CA SER A 860 -18.34 -39.71 10.76
C SER A 860 -17.48 -40.95 11.06
N ASN A 861 -16.97 -41.09 12.29
CA ASN A 861 -16.15 -42.25 12.70
C ASN A 861 -16.95 -43.45 13.23
N ALA A 862 -18.28 -43.40 13.20
CA ALA A 862 -19.13 -44.54 13.53
C ALA A 862 -19.54 -45.37 12.30
N ASP A 863 -19.27 -44.89 11.07
CA ASP A 863 -19.71 -45.55 9.83
C ASP A 863 -18.65 -45.61 8.70
N ARG A 864 -17.34 -45.53 9.02
CA ARG A 864 -16.25 -45.86 8.07
C ARG A 864 -15.09 -46.63 8.68
#